data_AF-A0A561VCJ3-F1
#
_entry.id   AF-A0A561VCJ3-F1
#
_cell.length_a   1.000
_cell.length_b   1.000
_cell.length_c   1.000
_cell.angle_alpha   90.00
_cell.angle_beta   90.00
_cell.angle_gamma   90.00
#
_symmetry.space_group_name_H-M   'P 1'
#
loop_
_entity.id
_entity.type
_entity.pdbx_description
1 polymer ?
#
loop_
_entity_poly.entity_id
_entity_poly.type
_entity_poly.pdbx_seq_one_letter_code
_entity_poly.pdbx_strand_id
1 'polypeptide(L)'
;MSSPAGWGKSALLESWAAGRPDRAAWVAGGDRDGFWHRVLSAVATTGVDAPFADVTAATGPQRLIEALQRSSAAPTILVDDCNDTAEPGELAGLAQAARSSGTATRLILACRGSPNLPLHRWRVEGRLAEISQAELAFTVDETADLLAGHELILPWLAIAELHAQTEGWPAGLRLTAVALQHHADPAQILAGSAAIDSVADYLAAEVLGGLEPGERWALAEISVAERLTADFVNAMTGRVDGAALLAGLEHGGAFITRCAATEDTYRLHPMLGRTLYRELGRHDRNRTAQAHRRAADWHAAQGPPADVLRHLLAAGDGKSAIHVAERHWAEIVVGGRCLDQPVTTIPAPDGEPPRHLWFAMAAERLDAGDIMGTRHLLRLAYADEKTYADGQGAESLPFAALELTAARLEADLDGGCALASQVLATPASGEGPAAGTAAMLHPLALLSRGAAELQRGELPAAERDLCDALTLARRRDMERAAISAASHLAACHAARGHLRQAARCATETLDRANRLRLVQLVDLGWSRLALAETYFEWDRLDDAERCAAAAVDGSRGDRLIQLWGTVLQARIRTATGRPGDAHRMVRAVAREMVTADLPAAIRCALALVEGELRLACGDLNRAHELVQACRDVGALPVPAAVLEGSVLLAEGRPARAATAVEPYVAAHDELTSRTYRAWAGLVSALAGQRLGHPAQTTRGLETALQMAEEEDLRRGFAAGGHRLRALLESVAPTMPVFSQVAATLTVTLDATMRDSPPYGSRNGPDAVPAGSAVPPLTDRELTVLRHLQGSLSHAEIAELLHISVNTVKTHVKNIYSKLGATRRKDAIRRGHELRFL
;
A
#
# COMPACT_ATOMS: atom_id res chain seq x y z
N MET A 1 20.07 -12.61 -7.55
CA MET A 1 18.62 -12.41 -7.61
C MET A 1 17.96 -13.70 -7.20
N SER A 2 17.10 -13.67 -6.18
CA SER A 2 16.44 -14.86 -5.65
C SER A 2 14.95 -14.62 -5.51
N SER A 3 14.14 -15.34 -6.28
CA SER A 3 12.68 -15.30 -6.23
C SER A 3 12.10 -16.49 -6.98
N PRO A 4 10.85 -16.92 -6.72
CA PRO A 4 10.19 -18.00 -7.47
C PRO A 4 10.09 -17.77 -9.00
N ALA A 5 9.52 -18.72 -9.72
CA ALA A 5 9.26 -18.58 -11.15
C ALA A 5 8.34 -17.38 -11.46
N GLY A 6 8.51 -16.74 -12.62
CA GLY A 6 7.62 -15.66 -13.08
C GLY A 6 7.80 -14.28 -12.44
N TRP A 7 8.75 -14.08 -11.51
CA TRP A 7 9.09 -12.75 -10.94
C TRP A 7 9.96 -11.86 -11.85
N GLY A 8 9.97 -12.13 -13.16
CA GLY A 8 10.66 -11.26 -14.13
C GLY A 8 12.20 -11.28 -14.08
N LYS A 9 12.84 -12.22 -13.37
CA LYS A 9 14.31 -12.31 -13.27
C LYS A 9 15.00 -12.29 -14.65
N SER A 10 14.63 -13.22 -15.53
CA SER A 10 15.21 -13.34 -16.87
C SER A 10 14.94 -12.09 -17.72
N ALA A 11 13.71 -11.57 -17.71
CA ALA A 11 13.36 -10.34 -18.45
C ALA A 11 14.16 -9.11 -17.97
N LEU A 12 14.38 -8.97 -16.66
CA LEU A 12 15.20 -7.90 -16.10
C LEU A 12 16.67 -8.05 -16.53
N LEU A 13 17.18 -9.28 -16.48
CA LEU A 13 18.54 -9.60 -16.92
C LEU A 13 18.73 -9.35 -18.42
N GLU A 14 17.76 -9.71 -19.25
CA GLU A 14 17.77 -9.47 -20.71
C GLU A 14 17.82 -7.97 -21.00
N SER A 15 16.94 -7.20 -20.36
CA SER A 15 16.92 -5.74 -20.47
C SER A 15 18.25 -5.11 -20.02
N TRP A 16 18.82 -5.60 -18.91
CA TRP A 16 20.11 -5.14 -18.39
C TRP A 16 21.28 -5.47 -19.33
N ALA A 17 21.31 -6.68 -19.88
CA ALA A 17 22.36 -7.16 -20.78
C ALA A 17 22.30 -6.46 -22.15
N ALA A 18 21.09 -6.19 -22.67
CA ALA A 18 20.90 -5.46 -23.93
C ALA A 18 21.55 -4.06 -23.93
N GLY A 19 21.63 -3.42 -22.76
CA GLY A 19 22.33 -2.13 -22.59
C GLY A 19 23.86 -2.24 -22.51
N ARG A 20 24.45 -3.44 -22.45
CA ARG A 20 25.89 -3.71 -22.22
C ARG A 20 26.42 -4.98 -22.92
N PRO A 21 26.23 -5.13 -24.25
CA PRO A 21 26.51 -6.39 -24.95
C PRO A 21 27.98 -6.85 -24.85
N ASP A 22 28.94 -5.91 -24.85
CA ASP A 22 30.38 -6.24 -24.95
C ASP A 22 31.00 -6.76 -23.64
N ARG A 23 30.21 -6.93 -22.57
CA ARG A 23 30.71 -7.29 -21.23
C ARG A 23 29.95 -8.39 -20.51
N ALA A 24 28.87 -8.92 -21.09
CA ALA A 24 28.01 -9.90 -20.43
C ALA A 24 28.15 -11.29 -21.07
N ALA A 25 28.70 -12.24 -20.31
CA ALA A 25 28.73 -13.66 -20.64
C ALA A 25 27.44 -14.31 -20.13
N TRP A 26 26.46 -14.51 -21.01
CA TRP A 26 25.16 -15.09 -20.66
C TRP A 26 25.18 -16.61 -20.73
N VAL A 27 24.93 -17.28 -19.60
CA VAL A 27 24.70 -18.72 -19.50
C VAL A 27 23.21 -18.93 -19.32
N ALA A 28 22.55 -19.37 -20.39
CA ALA A 28 21.11 -19.59 -20.41
C ALA A 28 20.71 -20.79 -19.55
N GLY A 29 19.47 -20.73 -19.04
CA GLY A 29 18.85 -21.83 -18.32
C GLY A 29 18.69 -23.10 -19.16
N GLY A 30 18.63 -24.27 -18.52
CA GLY A 30 18.35 -25.54 -19.21
C GLY A 30 19.02 -26.75 -18.58
N ASP A 31 19.29 -27.78 -19.39
CA ASP A 31 19.87 -29.06 -18.96
C ASP A 31 21.19 -28.91 -18.18
N ARG A 32 21.38 -29.70 -17.12
CA ARG A 32 22.56 -29.66 -16.25
C ARG A 32 23.83 -30.11 -16.97
N ASP A 33 23.69 -30.94 -17.99
CA ASP A 33 24.82 -31.51 -18.70
C ASP A 33 25.65 -30.42 -19.42
N GLY A 34 26.98 -30.45 -19.22
CA GLY A 34 27.90 -29.56 -19.92
C GLY A 34 27.93 -28.12 -19.41
N PHE A 35 27.57 -27.87 -18.14
CA PHE A 35 27.60 -26.54 -17.52
C PHE A 35 28.89 -25.75 -17.80
N TRP A 36 30.05 -26.33 -17.51
CA TRP A 36 31.34 -25.65 -17.69
C TRP A 36 31.68 -25.34 -19.15
N HIS A 37 31.18 -26.15 -20.09
CA HIS A 37 31.30 -25.86 -21.52
C HIS A 37 30.51 -24.60 -21.87
N ARG A 38 29.26 -24.48 -21.39
CA ARG A 38 28.45 -23.28 -21.59
C ARG A 38 29.06 -22.04 -20.96
N VAL A 39 29.58 -22.15 -19.73
CA VAL A 39 30.24 -21.03 -19.03
C VAL A 39 31.43 -20.51 -19.82
N LEU A 40 32.37 -21.38 -20.21
CA LEU A 40 33.56 -20.97 -20.94
C LEU A 40 33.22 -20.47 -22.35
N SER A 41 32.23 -21.08 -23.02
CA SER A 41 31.73 -20.60 -24.31
C SER A 41 31.13 -19.19 -24.19
N ALA A 42 30.34 -18.90 -23.17
CA ALA A 42 29.76 -17.58 -22.93
C ALA A 42 30.83 -16.54 -22.54
N VAL A 43 31.85 -16.94 -21.78
CA VAL A 43 32.98 -16.05 -21.46
C VAL A 43 33.78 -15.73 -22.71
N ALA A 44 33.96 -16.69 -23.62
CA ALA A 44 34.67 -16.46 -24.88
C ALA A 44 34.03 -15.37 -25.75
N THR A 45 32.70 -15.22 -25.72
CA THR A 45 32.00 -14.16 -26.49
C THR A 45 32.28 -12.75 -25.98
N THR A 46 32.86 -12.60 -24.78
CA THR A 46 33.24 -11.29 -24.20
C THR A 46 34.65 -10.83 -24.59
N GLY A 47 35.31 -11.57 -25.50
CA GLY A 47 36.69 -11.30 -25.93
C GLY A 47 37.76 -11.84 -24.98
N VAL A 48 37.38 -12.68 -24.02
CA VAL A 48 38.31 -13.44 -23.16
C VAL A 48 38.70 -14.74 -23.86
N ASP A 49 39.99 -15.06 -23.93
CA ASP A 49 40.46 -16.34 -24.47
C ASP A 49 40.23 -17.49 -23.47
N ALA A 50 39.06 -18.12 -23.61
CA ALA A 50 38.53 -19.16 -22.74
C ALA A 50 38.27 -20.47 -23.50
N PRO A 51 39.25 -21.39 -23.59
CA PRO A 51 39.09 -22.64 -24.33
C PRO A 51 38.10 -23.59 -23.66
N PHE A 52 37.01 -23.89 -24.35
CA PHE A 52 35.87 -24.68 -23.85
C PHE A 52 35.78 -26.11 -24.40
N ALA A 53 36.67 -26.52 -25.32
CA ALA A 53 36.71 -27.88 -25.86
C ALA A 53 37.17 -28.89 -24.80
N ASP A 54 36.55 -30.07 -24.76
CA ASP A 54 36.87 -31.18 -23.83
C ASP A 54 36.91 -30.79 -22.34
N VAL A 55 36.13 -29.77 -21.95
CA VAL A 55 36.04 -29.37 -20.54
C VAL A 55 35.12 -30.30 -19.77
N THR A 56 35.57 -30.67 -18.58
CA THR A 56 34.82 -31.50 -17.63
C THR A 56 34.52 -30.71 -16.37
N ALA A 57 33.58 -31.19 -15.54
CA ALA A 57 33.27 -30.57 -14.25
C ALA A 57 34.50 -30.40 -13.34
N ALA A 58 35.47 -31.31 -13.43
CA ALA A 58 36.71 -31.24 -12.65
C ALA A 58 37.71 -30.20 -13.16
N THR A 59 37.73 -29.92 -14.48
CA THR A 59 38.72 -29.03 -15.11
C THR A 59 38.19 -27.62 -15.35
N GLY A 60 36.87 -27.45 -15.42
CA GLY A 60 36.20 -26.19 -15.68
C GLY A 60 36.60 -25.02 -14.78
N PRO A 61 36.58 -25.17 -13.43
CA PRO A 61 36.96 -24.09 -12.53
C PRO A 61 38.37 -23.55 -12.78
N GLN A 62 39.33 -24.46 -12.94
CA GLN A 62 40.73 -24.10 -13.15
C GLN A 62 40.94 -23.39 -14.50
N ARG A 63 40.31 -23.89 -15.56
CA ARG A 63 40.38 -23.24 -16.89
C ARG A 63 39.78 -21.84 -16.89
N LEU A 64 38.69 -21.62 -16.16
CA LEU A 64 38.09 -20.29 -16.03
C LEU A 64 39.02 -19.33 -15.27
N ILE A 65 39.65 -19.78 -14.18
CA ILE A 65 40.63 -18.96 -13.43
C ILE A 65 41.75 -18.50 -14.36
N GLU A 66 42.35 -19.44 -15.10
CA GLU A 66 43.46 -19.14 -16.01
C GLU A 66 43.03 -18.19 -17.14
N ALA A 67 41.83 -18.38 -17.71
CA ALA A 67 41.29 -17.51 -18.75
C ALA A 67 41.09 -16.07 -18.26
N LEU A 68 40.54 -15.91 -17.05
CA LEU A 68 40.31 -14.60 -16.45
C LEU A 68 41.60 -13.91 -16.00
N GLN A 69 42.61 -14.65 -15.51
CA GLN A 69 43.91 -14.10 -15.11
C GLN A 69 44.75 -13.62 -16.31
N ARG A 70 44.61 -14.29 -17.46
CA ARG A 70 45.28 -13.90 -18.71
C ARG A 70 44.64 -12.68 -19.38
N SER A 71 43.42 -12.33 -19.01
CA SER A 71 42.67 -11.23 -19.61
C SER A 71 42.73 -9.96 -18.77
N SER A 72 42.89 -8.81 -19.43
CA SER A 72 42.65 -7.50 -18.80
C SER A 72 41.16 -7.12 -18.78
N ALA A 73 40.30 -7.91 -19.42
CA ALA A 73 38.86 -7.70 -19.40
C ALA A 73 38.27 -8.18 -18.07
N ALA A 74 37.26 -7.46 -17.59
CA ALA A 74 36.48 -7.83 -16.41
C ALA A 74 35.06 -8.21 -16.88
N PRO A 75 34.86 -9.44 -17.38
CA PRO A 75 33.54 -9.87 -17.83
C PRO A 75 32.56 -9.93 -16.67
N THR A 76 31.29 -9.71 -16.97
CA THR A 76 30.19 -10.05 -16.08
C THR A 76 29.64 -11.40 -16.51
N ILE A 77 29.75 -12.40 -15.65
CA ILE A 77 29.18 -13.73 -15.89
C ILE A 77 27.77 -13.74 -15.31
N LEU A 78 26.81 -14.09 -16.15
CA LEU A 78 25.40 -14.12 -15.82
C LEU A 78 24.89 -15.55 -15.99
N VAL A 79 24.37 -16.15 -14.93
CA VAL A 79 23.78 -17.49 -14.95
C VAL A 79 22.29 -17.34 -14.69
N ASP A 80 21.49 -17.69 -15.70
CA ASP A 80 20.04 -17.74 -15.58
C ASP A 80 19.56 -19.14 -15.16
N ASP A 81 18.46 -19.15 -14.40
CA ASP A 81 17.84 -20.33 -13.77
C ASP A 81 18.83 -21.31 -13.11
N CYS A 82 19.66 -20.80 -12.19
CA CYS A 82 20.79 -21.52 -11.59
C CYS A 82 20.45 -22.89 -10.99
N ASN A 83 19.22 -23.08 -10.50
CA ASN A 83 18.75 -24.33 -9.87
C ASN A 83 18.63 -25.48 -10.88
N ASP A 84 18.29 -25.16 -12.13
CA ASP A 84 18.12 -26.13 -13.21
C ASP A 84 19.42 -26.28 -14.02
N THR A 85 20.22 -25.21 -14.11
CA THR A 85 21.39 -25.12 -15.00
C THR A 85 22.68 -25.73 -14.45
N ALA A 86 22.83 -25.88 -13.13
CA ALA A 86 24.09 -26.27 -12.50
C ALA A 86 23.91 -27.08 -11.22
N GLU A 87 24.81 -28.04 -10.99
CA GLU A 87 24.89 -28.73 -9.69
C GLU A 87 25.47 -27.81 -8.60
N PRO A 88 25.12 -28.01 -7.31
CA PRO A 88 25.60 -27.15 -6.21
C PRO A 88 27.13 -27.02 -6.17
N GLY A 89 27.86 -28.11 -6.47
CA GLY A 89 29.33 -28.11 -6.54
C GLY A 89 29.89 -27.28 -7.70
N GLU A 90 29.20 -27.25 -8.84
CA GLU A 90 29.64 -26.47 -10.01
C GLU A 90 29.42 -24.98 -9.82
N LEU A 91 28.29 -24.58 -9.23
CA LEU A 91 28.01 -23.21 -8.81
C LEU A 91 29.03 -22.71 -7.78
N ALA A 92 29.37 -23.54 -6.80
CA ALA A 92 30.42 -23.24 -5.82
C ALA A 92 31.79 -23.05 -6.50
N GLY A 93 32.12 -23.93 -7.47
CA GLY A 93 33.32 -23.82 -8.29
C GLY A 93 33.37 -22.54 -9.12
N LEU A 94 32.26 -22.13 -9.73
CA LEU A 94 32.16 -20.88 -10.50
C LEU A 94 32.37 -19.66 -9.58
N ALA A 95 31.71 -19.63 -8.43
CA ALA A 95 31.87 -18.55 -7.46
C ALA A 95 33.31 -18.47 -6.91
N GLN A 96 33.97 -19.61 -6.72
CA GLN A 96 35.39 -19.65 -6.34
C GLN A 96 36.29 -19.15 -7.46
N ALA A 97 36.09 -19.62 -8.70
CA ALA A 97 36.87 -19.22 -9.85
C ALA A 97 36.81 -17.72 -10.12
N ALA A 98 35.62 -17.13 -10.03
CA ALA A 98 35.42 -15.68 -10.17
C ALA A 98 36.12 -14.86 -9.08
N ARG A 99 36.33 -15.42 -7.87
CA ARG A 99 37.09 -14.76 -6.79
C ARG A 99 38.60 -14.89 -6.98
N SER A 100 39.06 -16.06 -7.43
CA SER A 100 40.48 -16.38 -7.54
C SER A 100 41.16 -15.78 -8.78
N SER A 101 40.40 -15.19 -9.69
CA SER A 101 40.93 -14.61 -10.93
C SER A 101 41.70 -13.29 -10.73
N GLY A 102 41.52 -12.59 -9.61
CA GLY A 102 42.19 -11.30 -9.34
C GLY A 102 41.71 -10.11 -10.18
N THR A 103 40.78 -10.33 -11.13
CA THR A 103 40.13 -9.29 -11.93
C THR A 103 38.81 -8.85 -11.28
N ALA A 104 38.29 -7.67 -11.63
CA ALA A 104 36.99 -7.17 -11.17
C ALA A 104 35.80 -7.90 -11.84
N THR A 105 35.87 -9.23 -11.96
CA THR A 105 34.81 -10.07 -12.54
C THR A 105 33.56 -9.98 -11.68
N ARG A 106 32.41 -9.72 -12.30
CA ARG A 106 31.12 -9.67 -11.63
C ARG A 106 30.35 -10.96 -11.92
N LEU A 107 29.74 -11.54 -10.89
CA LEU A 107 28.88 -12.71 -11.03
C LEU A 107 27.43 -12.32 -10.70
N ILE A 108 26.52 -12.56 -11.63
CA ILE A 108 25.08 -12.36 -11.46
C ILE A 108 24.40 -13.72 -11.56
N LEU A 109 23.70 -14.11 -10.51
CA LEU A 109 22.97 -15.38 -10.42
C LEU A 109 21.48 -15.09 -10.32
N ALA A 110 20.67 -15.65 -11.22
CA ALA A 110 19.22 -15.73 -11.07
C ALA A 110 18.82 -17.13 -10.62
N CYS A 111 18.21 -17.22 -9.44
CA CYS A 111 17.85 -18.49 -8.80
C CYS A 111 16.35 -18.48 -8.42
N ARG A 112 15.72 -19.67 -8.39
CA ARG A 112 14.32 -19.85 -7.91
C ARG A 112 14.19 -19.76 -6.40
N GLY A 113 15.30 -19.95 -5.68
CA GLY A 113 15.44 -19.80 -4.23
C GLY A 113 16.87 -19.42 -3.85
N SER A 114 17.21 -19.56 -2.57
CA SER A 114 18.57 -19.25 -2.12
C SER A 114 19.58 -20.29 -2.65
N PRO A 115 20.62 -19.89 -3.41
CA PRO A 115 21.61 -20.84 -3.87
C PRO A 115 22.41 -21.42 -2.69
N ASN A 116 22.83 -22.68 -2.79
CA ASN A 116 23.67 -23.33 -1.79
C ASN A 116 25.12 -22.80 -1.85
N LEU A 117 25.29 -21.54 -1.46
CA LEU A 117 26.54 -20.80 -1.44
C LEU A 117 26.70 -20.15 -0.06
N PRO A 118 27.95 -19.90 0.41
CA PRO A 118 28.20 -19.26 1.70
C PRO A 118 27.93 -17.74 1.66
N LEU A 119 26.71 -17.34 1.28
CA LEU A 119 26.28 -15.94 1.08
C LEU A 119 26.48 -15.08 2.33
N HIS A 120 26.33 -15.66 3.52
CA HIS A 120 26.57 -14.99 4.80
C HIS A 120 27.98 -14.36 4.88
N ARG A 121 29.02 -15.04 4.34
CA ARG A 121 30.38 -14.50 4.33
C ARG A 121 30.48 -13.27 3.44
N TRP A 122 29.90 -13.34 2.24
CA TRP A 122 29.98 -12.26 1.26
C TRP A 122 29.16 -11.04 1.69
N ARG A 123 28.09 -11.26 2.47
CA ARG A 123 27.30 -10.20 3.10
C ARG A 123 28.14 -9.43 4.13
N VAL A 124 28.89 -10.12 5.00
CA VAL A 124 29.79 -9.49 5.98
C VAL A 124 30.93 -8.72 5.29
N GLU A 125 31.44 -9.25 4.18
CA GLU A 125 32.47 -8.60 3.37
C GLU A 125 31.97 -7.40 2.54
N GLY A 126 30.66 -7.13 2.50
CA GLY A 126 30.07 -6.06 1.68
C GLY A 126 30.20 -6.30 0.16
N ARG A 127 30.37 -7.56 -0.27
CA ARG A 127 30.60 -7.97 -1.67
C ARG A 127 29.39 -8.60 -2.34
N LEU A 128 28.25 -8.60 -1.66
CA LEU A 128 27.01 -9.22 -2.10
C LEU A 128 25.91 -8.17 -2.19
N ALA A 129 25.33 -8.06 -3.38
CA ALA A 129 24.07 -7.37 -3.60
C ALA A 129 22.99 -8.44 -3.84
N GLU A 130 21.98 -8.47 -2.99
CA GLU A 130 20.82 -9.34 -3.16
C GLU A 130 19.66 -8.52 -3.69
N ILE A 131 19.00 -9.07 -4.70
CA ILE A 131 17.71 -8.58 -5.18
C ILE A 131 16.71 -9.68 -4.86
N SER A 132 15.82 -9.37 -3.93
CA SER A 132 14.80 -10.26 -3.37
C SER A 132 13.52 -10.25 -4.18
N GLN A 133 12.57 -11.12 -3.81
CA GLN A 133 11.20 -11.09 -4.35
C GLN A 133 10.54 -9.72 -4.14
N ALA A 134 10.74 -9.07 -3.00
CA ALA A 134 10.11 -7.79 -2.69
C ALA A 134 10.57 -6.65 -3.63
N GLU A 135 11.83 -6.69 -4.09
CA GLU A 135 12.36 -5.70 -5.04
C GLU A 135 11.99 -6.02 -6.50
N LEU A 136 11.60 -7.25 -6.79
CA LEU A 136 11.12 -7.67 -8.11
C LEU A 136 9.60 -7.60 -8.26
N ALA A 137 8.89 -7.46 -7.15
CA ALA A 137 7.46 -7.27 -7.15
C ALA A 137 7.12 -5.93 -7.79
N PHE A 138 6.19 -5.96 -8.74
CA PHE A 138 5.66 -4.73 -9.29
C PHE A 138 5.00 -3.94 -8.18
N THR A 139 5.20 -2.64 -8.19
CA THR A 139 4.43 -1.68 -7.42
C THR A 139 3.00 -1.58 -7.98
N VAL A 140 2.10 -0.94 -7.22
CA VAL A 140 0.74 -0.65 -7.71
C VAL A 140 0.79 0.22 -8.97
N ASP A 141 1.74 1.16 -9.05
CA ASP A 141 1.97 2.01 -10.21
C ASP A 141 2.44 1.18 -11.43
N GLU A 142 3.43 0.31 -11.27
CA GLU A 142 3.89 -0.59 -12.35
C GLU A 142 2.80 -1.58 -12.78
N THR A 143 1.92 -1.97 -11.85
CA THR A 143 0.73 -2.77 -12.15
C THR A 143 -0.26 -1.99 -13.02
N ALA A 144 -0.51 -0.72 -12.68
CA ALA A 144 -1.34 0.17 -13.49
C ALA A 144 -0.75 0.36 -14.90
N ASP A 145 0.57 0.55 -14.99
CA ASP A 145 1.28 0.72 -16.27
C ASP A 145 1.22 -0.55 -17.13
N LEU A 146 1.39 -1.74 -16.52
CA LEU A 146 1.24 -3.02 -17.21
C LEU A 146 -0.18 -3.18 -17.77
N LEU A 147 -1.21 -2.92 -16.96
CA LEU A 147 -2.62 -3.02 -17.37
C LEU A 147 -2.96 -2.03 -18.49
N ALA A 148 -2.47 -0.79 -18.39
CA ALA A 148 -2.63 0.22 -19.43
C ALA A 148 -1.95 -0.20 -20.74
N GLY A 149 -0.79 -0.84 -20.67
CA GLY A 149 -0.11 -1.43 -21.83
C GLY A 149 -0.90 -2.57 -22.51
N HIS A 150 -1.82 -3.20 -21.76
CA HIS A 150 -2.79 -4.18 -22.24
C HIS A 150 -4.15 -3.57 -22.62
N GLU A 151 -4.25 -2.23 -22.71
CA GLU A 151 -5.48 -1.47 -23.02
C GLU A 151 -6.62 -1.68 -22.00
N LEU A 152 -6.29 -2.12 -20.77
CA LEU A 152 -7.26 -2.28 -19.69
C LEU A 152 -7.34 -1.00 -18.85
N ILE A 153 -8.51 -0.36 -18.85
CA ILE A 153 -8.79 0.82 -18.02
C ILE A 153 -9.61 0.36 -16.83
N LEU A 154 -8.97 0.22 -15.68
CA LEU A 154 -9.59 -0.22 -14.43
C LEU A 154 -9.63 0.93 -13.39
N PRO A 155 -10.63 0.91 -12.49
CA PRO A 155 -10.62 1.72 -11.27
C PRO A 155 -9.32 1.49 -10.46
N TRP A 156 -8.79 2.52 -9.81
CA TRP A 156 -7.56 2.42 -9.01
C TRP A 156 -7.72 1.43 -7.87
N LEU A 157 -8.89 1.41 -7.20
CA LEU A 157 -9.17 0.41 -6.17
C LEU A 157 -9.14 -1.02 -6.72
N ALA A 158 -9.57 -1.24 -7.95
CA ALA A 158 -9.50 -2.56 -8.59
C ALA A 158 -8.06 -2.94 -8.96
N ILE A 159 -7.22 -1.97 -9.35
CA ILE A 159 -5.79 -2.18 -9.60
C ILE A 159 -5.07 -2.53 -8.29
N ALA A 160 -5.35 -1.78 -7.22
CA ALA A 160 -4.79 -2.03 -5.89
C ALA A 160 -5.18 -3.41 -5.40
N GLU A 161 -6.45 -3.81 -5.55
CA GLU A 161 -6.93 -5.15 -5.18
C GLU A 161 -6.25 -6.26 -6.00
N LEU A 162 -6.11 -6.09 -7.32
CA LEU A 162 -5.41 -7.07 -8.16
C LEU A 162 -3.92 -7.19 -7.78
N HIS A 163 -3.25 -6.05 -7.55
CA HIS A 163 -1.88 -6.02 -7.05
C HIS A 163 -1.77 -6.76 -5.72
N ALA A 164 -2.67 -6.48 -4.79
CA ALA A 164 -2.79 -7.13 -3.50
C ALA A 164 -2.95 -8.66 -3.59
N GLN A 165 -3.79 -9.14 -4.51
CA GLN A 165 -4.04 -10.58 -4.72
C GLN A 165 -2.87 -11.30 -5.39
N THR A 166 -2.11 -10.59 -6.22
CA THR A 166 -0.94 -11.12 -6.92
C THR A 166 0.38 -10.84 -6.20
N GLU A 167 0.36 -10.02 -5.15
CA GLU A 167 1.55 -9.50 -4.45
C GLU A 167 2.55 -8.82 -5.40
N GLY A 168 2.04 -8.20 -6.46
CA GLY A 168 2.87 -7.61 -7.51
C GLY A 168 3.57 -8.64 -8.42
N TRP A 169 3.17 -9.92 -8.39
CA TRP A 169 3.77 -10.98 -9.21
C TRP A 169 3.62 -10.70 -10.72
N PRO A 170 4.70 -10.36 -11.45
CA PRO A 170 4.60 -9.89 -12.84
C PRO A 170 3.95 -10.90 -13.80
N ALA A 171 4.31 -12.18 -13.70
CA ALA A 171 3.69 -13.21 -14.53
C ALA A 171 2.21 -13.41 -14.20
N GLY A 172 1.84 -13.43 -12.91
CA GLY A 172 0.44 -13.53 -12.49
C GLY A 172 -0.40 -12.35 -12.96
N LEU A 173 0.13 -11.13 -12.83
CA LEU A 173 -0.48 -9.91 -13.33
C LEU A 173 -0.68 -9.93 -14.84
N ARG A 174 0.35 -10.34 -15.60
CA ARG A 174 0.27 -10.42 -17.06
C ARG A 174 -0.71 -11.48 -17.53
N LEU A 175 -0.72 -12.67 -16.92
CA LEU A 175 -1.68 -13.73 -17.24
C LEU A 175 -3.11 -13.27 -16.96
N THR A 176 -3.32 -12.61 -15.82
CA THR A 176 -4.62 -12.01 -15.47
C THR A 176 -5.02 -10.95 -16.49
N ALA A 177 -4.12 -10.04 -16.87
CA ALA A 177 -4.38 -9.01 -17.87
C ALA A 177 -4.79 -9.62 -19.22
N VAL A 178 -4.06 -10.62 -19.70
CA VAL A 178 -4.39 -11.33 -20.95
C VAL A 178 -5.77 -11.98 -20.88
N ALA A 179 -6.13 -12.60 -19.75
CA ALA A 179 -7.45 -13.19 -19.58
C ALA A 179 -8.57 -12.14 -19.62
N LEU A 180 -8.36 -10.96 -19.03
CA LEU A 180 -9.35 -9.89 -18.96
C LEU A 180 -9.63 -9.19 -20.30
N GLN A 181 -8.69 -9.20 -21.24
CA GLN A 181 -8.82 -8.53 -22.54
C GLN A 181 -10.03 -8.99 -23.37
N HIS A 182 -10.55 -10.19 -23.11
CA HIS A 182 -11.68 -10.77 -23.85
C HIS A 182 -13.05 -10.55 -23.20
N HIS A 183 -13.13 -9.74 -22.15
CA HIS A 183 -14.36 -9.55 -21.39
C HIS A 183 -14.92 -8.13 -21.46
N ALA A 184 -16.26 -8.04 -21.49
CA ALA A 184 -16.97 -6.76 -21.60
C ALA A 184 -16.88 -5.89 -20.33
N ASP A 185 -16.75 -6.51 -19.15
CA ASP A 185 -16.53 -5.82 -17.87
C ASP A 185 -15.39 -6.50 -17.06
N PRO A 186 -14.15 -6.06 -17.26
CA PRO A 186 -12.99 -6.59 -16.55
C PRO A 186 -13.04 -6.38 -15.03
N ALA A 187 -13.67 -5.31 -14.55
CA ALA A 187 -13.73 -5.01 -13.12
C ALA A 187 -14.65 -5.99 -12.37
N GLN A 188 -15.78 -6.37 -12.97
CA GLN A 188 -16.69 -7.36 -12.40
C GLN A 188 -16.07 -8.76 -12.33
N ILE A 189 -15.21 -9.11 -13.30
CA ILE A 189 -14.54 -10.43 -13.33
C ILE A 189 -13.39 -10.51 -12.32
N LEU A 190 -12.70 -9.40 -12.08
CA LEU A 190 -11.71 -9.28 -11.01
C LEU A 190 -12.32 -9.45 -9.62
N ALA A 191 -13.56 -8.99 -9.43
CA ALA A 191 -14.33 -9.26 -8.21
C ALA A 191 -14.74 -10.75 -8.09
N GLY A 192 -14.66 -11.52 -9.17
CA GLY A 192 -15.00 -12.93 -9.24
C GLY A 192 -13.80 -13.88 -9.19
N SER A 193 -14.07 -15.19 -9.26
CA SER A 193 -13.06 -16.26 -9.22
C SER A 193 -12.39 -16.54 -10.58
N ALA A 194 -12.92 -15.98 -11.67
CA ALA A 194 -12.64 -16.40 -13.05
C ALA A 194 -11.32 -15.87 -13.62
N ALA A 195 -10.88 -14.66 -13.23
CA ALA A 195 -9.56 -14.12 -13.63
C ALA A 195 -8.40 -15.07 -13.25
N ILE A 196 -8.57 -15.82 -12.16
CA ILE A 196 -7.58 -16.69 -11.54
C ILE A 196 -7.48 -18.06 -12.22
N ASP A 197 -8.53 -18.50 -12.92
CA ASP A 197 -8.48 -19.77 -13.66
C ASP A 197 -7.42 -19.73 -14.76
N SER A 198 -7.12 -18.55 -15.32
CA SER A 198 -6.05 -18.37 -16.30
C SER A 198 -4.63 -18.55 -15.74
N VAL A 199 -4.45 -18.29 -14.43
CA VAL A 199 -3.17 -18.41 -13.73
C VAL A 199 -2.96 -19.82 -13.19
N ALA A 200 -4.05 -20.56 -12.96
CA ALA A 200 -4.03 -21.91 -12.40
C ALA A 200 -3.26 -22.89 -13.30
N ASP A 201 -3.42 -22.81 -14.62
CA ASP A 201 -2.71 -23.70 -15.56
C ASP A 201 -1.19 -23.47 -15.53
N TYR A 202 -0.77 -22.20 -15.44
CA TYR A 202 0.65 -21.86 -15.27
C TYR A 202 1.19 -22.42 -13.95
N LEU A 203 0.48 -22.21 -12.84
CA LEU A 203 0.91 -22.71 -11.53
C LEU A 203 0.95 -24.25 -11.49
N ALA A 204 -0.01 -24.90 -12.16
CA ALA A 204 -0.04 -26.35 -12.26
C ALA A 204 1.17 -26.90 -13.04
N ALA A 205 1.57 -26.23 -14.12
CA ALA A 205 2.71 -26.64 -14.93
C ALA A 205 4.06 -26.32 -14.27
N GLU A 206 4.26 -25.07 -13.83
CA GLU A 206 5.56 -24.55 -13.40
C GLU A 206 5.89 -24.80 -11.92
N VAL A 207 4.88 -25.01 -11.08
CA VAL A 207 5.06 -25.24 -9.63
C VAL A 207 4.66 -26.66 -9.26
N LEU A 208 3.43 -27.08 -9.59
CA LEU A 208 2.92 -28.39 -9.15
C LEU A 208 3.45 -29.56 -9.97
N GLY A 209 3.90 -29.33 -11.21
CA GLY A 209 4.42 -30.36 -12.10
C GLY A 209 5.74 -30.99 -11.64
N GLY A 210 6.52 -30.26 -10.83
CA GLY A 210 7.80 -30.72 -10.29
C GLY A 210 7.72 -31.39 -8.91
N LEU A 211 6.52 -31.50 -8.32
CA LEU A 211 6.33 -32.04 -6.97
C LEU A 211 5.92 -33.52 -7.01
N GLU A 212 6.39 -34.30 -6.03
CA GLU A 212 5.94 -35.68 -5.87
C GLU A 212 4.43 -35.72 -5.52
N PRO A 213 3.68 -36.76 -5.94
CA PRO A 213 2.23 -36.84 -5.70
C PRO A 213 1.83 -36.68 -4.22
N GLY A 214 2.66 -37.19 -3.30
CA GLY A 214 2.44 -37.05 -1.85
C GLY A 214 2.64 -35.62 -1.34
N GLU A 215 3.57 -34.85 -1.92
CA GLU A 215 3.82 -33.44 -1.56
C GLU A 215 2.71 -32.54 -2.11
N ARG A 216 2.29 -32.77 -3.35
CA ARG A 216 1.15 -32.09 -3.96
C ARG A 216 -0.14 -32.30 -3.15
N TRP A 217 -0.38 -33.52 -2.67
CA TRP A 217 -1.54 -33.81 -1.83
C TRP A 217 -1.43 -33.15 -0.46
N ALA A 218 -0.26 -33.21 0.19
CA ALA A 218 -0.03 -32.52 1.45
C ALA A 218 -0.28 -31.00 1.32
N LEU A 219 0.18 -30.38 0.22
CA LEU A 219 -0.06 -28.98 -0.09
C LEU A 219 -1.54 -28.65 -0.29
N ALA A 220 -2.28 -29.53 -0.97
CA ALA A 220 -3.72 -29.38 -1.13
C ALA A 220 -4.45 -29.44 0.23
N GLU A 221 -4.11 -30.37 1.12
CA GLU A 221 -4.75 -30.48 2.44
C GLU A 221 -4.47 -29.29 3.36
N ILE A 222 -3.25 -28.74 3.33
CA ILE A 222 -2.88 -27.57 4.14
C ILE A 222 -3.33 -26.24 3.53
N SER A 223 -3.77 -26.23 2.26
CA SER A 223 -4.27 -25.02 1.57
C SER A 223 -5.53 -24.42 2.19
N VAL A 224 -6.17 -25.12 3.14
CA VAL A 224 -7.31 -24.61 3.91
C VAL A 224 -6.92 -23.51 4.90
N ALA A 225 -5.62 -23.34 5.20
CA ALA A 225 -5.12 -22.35 6.15
C ALA A 225 -4.20 -21.31 5.49
N GLU A 226 -4.24 -20.10 6.04
CA GLU A 226 -3.39 -18.98 5.62
C GLU A 226 -1.94 -19.16 6.08
N ARG A 227 -1.76 -19.52 7.36
CA ARG A 227 -0.44 -19.63 8.01
C ARG A 227 -0.16 -21.07 8.37
N LEU A 228 1.05 -21.50 8.04
CA LEU A 228 1.49 -22.88 8.16
C LEU A 228 2.64 -22.97 9.16
N THR A 229 2.48 -23.81 10.18
CA THR A 229 3.56 -24.24 11.06
C THR A 229 3.84 -25.72 10.85
N ALA A 230 5.00 -26.20 11.27
CA ALA A 230 5.31 -27.63 11.22
C ALA A 230 4.25 -28.48 11.93
N ASP A 231 3.80 -28.04 13.10
CA ASP A 231 2.77 -28.74 13.89
C ASP A 231 1.41 -28.74 13.20
N PHE A 232 1.05 -27.64 12.53
CA PHE A 232 -0.17 -27.58 11.72
C PHE A 232 -0.10 -28.57 10.55
N VAL A 233 1.02 -28.59 9.81
CA VAL A 233 1.21 -29.53 8.70
C VAL A 233 1.12 -30.97 9.19
N ASN A 234 1.76 -31.30 10.31
CA ASN A 234 1.71 -32.63 10.90
C ASN A 234 0.28 -33.03 11.30
N ALA A 235 -0.46 -32.15 11.98
CA ALA A 235 -1.84 -32.39 12.37
C ALA A 235 -2.77 -32.57 11.15
N MET A 236 -2.53 -31.80 10.10
CA MET A 236 -3.36 -31.81 8.89
C MET A 236 -3.09 -32.99 7.98
N THR A 237 -1.86 -33.49 7.90
CA THR A 237 -1.46 -34.52 6.93
C THR A 237 -1.17 -35.88 7.56
N GLY A 238 -1.07 -35.94 8.90
CA GLY A 238 -0.63 -37.13 9.64
C GLY A 238 0.89 -37.37 9.57
N ARG A 239 1.64 -36.42 9.01
CA ARG A 239 3.11 -36.48 8.92
C ARG A 239 3.78 -36.14 10.25
N VAL A 240 5.08 -36.42 10.31
CA VAL A 240 5.95 -36.03 11.44
C VAL A 240 7.09 -35.10 11.00
N ASP A 241 7.30 -34.96 9.70
CA ASP A 241 8.40 -34.23 9.06
C ASP A 241 7.94 -32.89 8.45
N GLY A 242 6.84 -32.31 8.94
CA GLY A 242 6.27 -31.06 8.41
C GLY A 242 7.27 -29.89 8.33
N ALA A 243 8.20 -29.79 9.27
CA ALA A 243 9.27 -28.77 9.22
C ALA A 243 10.22 -28.96 8.02
N ALA A 244 10.60 -30.20 7.73
CA ALA A 244 11.48 -30.52 6.60
C ALA A 244 10.75 -30.30 5.26
N LEU A 245 9.47 -30.65 5.19
CA LEU A 245 8.62 -30.39 4.02
C LEU A 245 8.55 -28.88 3.72
N LEU A 246 8.21 -28.05 4.70
CA LEU A 246 8.10 -26.59 4.52
C LEU A 246 9.44 -25.96 4.11
N ALA A 247 10.54 -26.35 4.76
CA ALA A 247 11.87 -25.86 4.41
C ALA A 247 12.32 -26.28 3.00
N GLY A 248 12.00 -27.52 2.59
CA GLY A 248 12.27 -28.02 1.24
C GLY A 248 11.50 -27.24 0.17
N LEU A 249 10.20 -27.00 0.40
CA LEU A 249 9.34 -26.24 -0.52
C LEU A 249 9.75 -24.76 -0.61
N GLU A 250 10.15 -24.13 0.51
CA GLU A 250 10.72 -22.78 0.51
C GLU A 250 12.02 -22.73 -0.31
N HIS A 251 12.95 -23.66 -0.07
CA HIS A 251 14.24 -23.70 -0.77
C HIS A 251 14.08 -23.97 -2.28
N GLY A 252 13.13 -24.82 -2.65
CA GLY A 252 12.78 -25.12 -4.05
C GLY A 252 12.04 -24.00 -4.77
N GLY A 253 11.65 -22.92 -4.08
CA GLY A 253 10.93 -21.81 -4.68
C GLY A 253 9.48 -22.16 -5.06
N ALA A 254 8.84 -23.09 -4.34
CA ALA A 254 7.48 -23.58 -4.60
C ALA A 254 6.37 -22.59 -4.15
N PHE A 255 6.63 -21.28 -4.27
CA PHE A 255 5.70 -20.21 -3.85
C PHE A 255 5.27 -20.31 -2.38
N ILE A 256 6.16 -20.85 -1.53
CA ILE A 256 6.04 -20.83 -0.08
C ILE A 256 7.08 -19.87 0.47
N THR A 257 6.64 -18.93 1.29
CA THR A 257 7.52 -17.93 1.92
C THR A 257 7.44 -18.05 3.43
N ARG A 258 8.58 -17.97 4.10
CA ARG A 258 8.63 -17.80 5.54
C ARG A 258 8.20 -16.39 5.93
N CYS A 259 7.33 -16.29 6.93
CA CYS A 259 6.82 -15.02 7.44
C CYS A 259 7.90 -14.32 8.26
N ALA A 260 8.18 -13.04 7.96
CA ALA A 260 9.26 -12.28 8.59
C ALA A 260 9.14 -12.11 10.12
N ALA A 261 7.94 -12.28 10.70
CA ALA A 261 7.67 -12.03 12.11
C ALA A 261 8.03 -13.20 13.05
N THR A 262 8.17 -14.43 12.54
CA THR A 262 8.43 -15.63 13.35
C THR A 262 9.20 -16.65 12.52
N GLU A 263 10.33 -17.17 13.04
CA GLU A 263 11.24 -18.04 12.28
C GLU A 263 10.63 -19.39 11.81
N ASP A 264 9.45 -19.77 12.33
CA ASP A 264 8.81 -21.08 12.09
C ASP A 264 7.41 -21.02 11.43
N THR A 265 6.97 -19.85 10.95
CA THR A 265 5.69 -19.73 10.24
C THR A 265 5.91 -19.49 8.76
N TYR A 266 5.19 -20.23 7.93
CA TYR A 266 5.20 -20.17 6.47
C TYR A 266 3.83 -19.75 5.95
N ARG A 267 3.79 -19.28 4.70
CA ARG A 267 2.56 -18.90 4.00
C ARG A 267 2.65 -19.33 2.54
N LEU A 268 1.55 -19.87 2.02
CA LEU A 268 1.39 -20.10 0.58
C LEU A 268 1.11 -18.76 -0.10
N HIS A 269 1.77 -18.51 -1.22
CA HIS A 269 1.41 -17.37 -2.06
C HIS A 269 -0.10 -17.43 -2.40
N PRO A 270 -0.85 -16.31 -2.37
CA PRO A 270 -2.32 -16.34 -2.41
C PRO A 270 -2.87 -17.06 -3.64
N MET A 271 -2.26 -16.82 -4.81
CA MET A 271 -2.64 -17.50 -6.06
C MET A 271 -2.42 -19.02 -6.00
N LEU A 272 -1.32 -19.49 -5.39
CA LEU A 272 -1.05 -20.92 -5.25
C LEU A 272 -2.05 -21.56 -4.28
N GLY A 273 -2.27 -20.93 -3.11
CA GLY A 273 -3.24 -21.42 -2.11
C GLY A 273 -4.63 -21.59 -2.71
N ARG A 274 -5.10 -20.61 -3.51
CA ARG A 274 -6.40 -20.69 -4.19
C ARG A 274 -6.47 -21.84 -5.20
N THR A 275 -5.43 -22.04 -6.00
CA THR A 275 -5.37 -23.15 -6.98
C THR A 275 -5.41 -24.51 -6.28
N LEU A 276 -4.60 -24.68 -5.22
CA LEU A 276 -4.57 -25.91 -4.41
C LEU A 276 -5.91 -26.19 -3.71
N TYR A 277 -6.53 -25.16 -3.15
CA TYR A 277 -7.84 -25.30 -2.48
C TYR A 277 -8.94 -25.71 -3.47
N ARG A 278 -8.91 -25.17 -4.70
CA ARG A 278 -9.82 -25.61 -5.78
C ARG A 278 -9.57 -27.04 -6.20
N GLU A 279 -8.30 -27.45 -6.34
CA GLU A 279 -7.93 -28.83 -6.67
C GLU A 279 -8.45 -29.81 -5.60
N LEU A 280 -8.29 -29.47 -4.32
CA LEU A 280 -8.85 -30.24 -3.20
C LEU A 280 -10.37 -30.45 -3.36
N GLY A 281 -11.11 -29.38 -3.66
CA GLY A 281 -12.56 -29.42 -3.85
C GLY A 281 -13.03 -30.16 -5.11
N ARG A 282 -12.25 -30.16 -6.20
CA ARG A 282 -12.56 -30.90 -7.44
C ARG A 282 -12.43 -32.41 -7.27
N HIS A 283 -11.49 -32.87 -6.45
CA HIS A 283 -11.24 -34.29 -6.25
C HIS A 283 -12.26 -34.95 -5.32
N ASP A 284 -12.54 -34.36 -4.15
CA ASP A 284 -13.47 -34.96 -3.18
C ASP A 284 -13.99 -33.95 -2.14
N ARG A 285 -15.29 -33.65 -2.18
CA ARG A 285 -15.96 -32.75 -1.21
C ARG A 285 -15.85 -33.24 0.23
N ASN A 286 -15.87 -34.57 0.45
CA ASN A 286 -15.77 -35.12 1.80
C ASN A 286 -14.38 -34.89 2.39
N ARG A 287 -13.33 -34.93 1.56
CA ARG A 287 -11.97 -34.63 1.98
C ARG A 287 -11.79 -33.16 2.32
N THR A 288 -12.37 -32.24 1.54
CA THR A 288 -12.38 -30.81 1.89
C THR A 288 -13.03 -30.59 3.26
N ALA A 289 -14.19 -31.20 3.52
CA ALA A 289 -14.86 -31.11 4.82
C ALA A 289 -14.04 -31.76 5.95
N GLN A 290 -13.32 -32.85 5.69
CA GLN A 290 -12.43 -33.49 6.67
C GLN A 290 -11.18 -32.66 6.97
N ALA A 291 -10.59 -32.00 5.97
CA ALA A 291 -9.50 -31.07 6.16
C ALA A 291 -9.94 -29.91 7.06
N HIS A 292 -11.09 -29.30 6.77
CA HIS A 292 -11.64 -28.25 7.64
C HIS A 292 -11.95 -28.73 9.06
N ARG A 293 -12.48 -29.94 9.27
CA ARG A 293 -12.65 -30.48 10.64
C ARG A 293 -11.32 -30.61 11.39
N ARG A 294 -10.29 -31.17 10.76
CA ARG A 294 -8.95 -31.27 11.36
C ARG A 294 -8.38 -29.89 11.71
N ALA A 295 -8.57 -28.92 10.83
CA ALA A 295 -8.15 -27.54 11.08
C ALA A 295 -8.94 -26.92 12.25
N ALA A 296 -10.25 -27.12 12.32
CA ALA A 296 -11.09 -26.67 13.44
C ALA A 296 -10.63 -27.26 14.77
N ASP A 297 -10.36 -28.57 14.82
CA ASP A 297 -9.87 -29.27 16.01
C ASP A 297 -8.49 -28.74 16.45
N TRP A 298 -7.59 -28.49 15.50
CA TRP A 298 -6.28 -27.91 15.78
C TRP A 298 -6.41 -26.48 16.33
N HIS A 299 -7.25 -25.64 15.72
CA HIS A 299 -7.49 -24.27 16.19
C HIS A 299 -8.23 -24.24 17.53
N ALA A 300 -9.10 -25.21 17.83
CA ALA A 300 -9.82 -25.26 19.11
C ALA A 300 -8.86 -25.42 20.30
N ALA A 301 -7.69 -26.00 20.11
CA ALA A 301 -6.69 -26.18 21.15
C ALA A 301 -5.79 -24.94 21.39
N GLN A 302 -5.61 -24.07 20.39
CA GLN A 302 -4.50 -23.12 20.38
C GLN A 302 -4.68 -21.87 19.48
N GLY A 303 -5.81 -21.74 18.79
CA GLY A 303 -6.11 -20.66 17.85
C GLY A 303 -7.28 -19.77 18.29
N PRO A 304 -7.53 -18.67 17.54
CA PRO A 304 -8.64 -17.77 17.84
C PRO A 304 -9.99 -18.43 17.51
N PRO A 305 -11.08 -18.12 18.25
CA PRO A 305 -12.40 -18.71 18.01
C PRO A 305 -12.95 -18.47 16.59
N ALA A 306 -12.55 -17.37 15.95
CA ALA A 306 -12.94 -17.06 14.58
C ALA A 306 -12.41 -18.08 13.55
N ASP A 307 -11.22 -18.66 13.76
CA ASP A 307 -10.67 -19.69 12.87
C ASP A 307 -11.41 -21.02 13.05
N VAL A 308 -11.76 -21.36 14.29
CA VAL A 308 -12.60 -22.53 14.60
C VAL A 308 -13.96 -22.39 13.92
N LEU A 309 -14.62 -21.24 14.09
CA LEU A 309 -15.91 -20.94 13.47
C LEU A 309 -15.87 -21.10 11.95
N ARG A 310 -14.87 -20.48 11.31
CA ARG A 310 -14.66 -20.55 9.86
C ARG A 310 -14.56 -21.98 9.35
N HIS A 311 -13.73 -22.79 10.01
CA HIS A 311 -13.52 -24.16 9.59
C HIS A 311 -14.72 -25.07 9.88
N LEU A 312 -15.45 -24.87 10.98
CA LEU A 312 -16.69 -25.60 11.23
C LEU A 312 -17.77 -25.29 10.18
N LEU A 313 -17.94 -24.01 9.84
CA LEU A 313 -18.87 -23.60 8.78
C LEU A 313 -18.47 -24.18 7.42
N ALA A 314 -17.18 -24.11 7.06
CA ALA A 314 -16.67 -24.68 5.81
C ALA A 314 -16.77 -26.21 5.74
N ALA A 315 -16.72 -26.90 6.89
CA ALA A 315 -16.97 -28.33 6.99
C ALA A 315 -18.46 -28.72 6.94
N GLY A 316 -19.38 -27.75 6.98
CA GLY A 316 -20.82 -27.99 7.08
C GLY A 316 -21.30 -28.37 8.49
N ASP A 317 -20.48 -28.21 9.53
CA ASP A 317 -20.88 -28.47 10.92
C ASP A 317 -21.55 -27.23 11.54
N GLY A 318 -22.78 -26.97 11.11
CA GLY A 318 -23.57 -25.84 11.58
C GLY A 318 -23.86 -25.87 13.09
N LYS A 319 -23.99 -27.06 13.70
CA LYS A 319 -24.32 -27.17 15.13
C LYS A 319 -23.16 -26.71 16.01
N SER A 320 -21.95 -27.18 15.73
CA SER A 320 -20.76 -26.75 16.46
C SER A 320 -20.43 -25.28 16.18
N ALA A 321 -20.63 -24.83 14.93
CA ALA A 321 -20.42 -23.43 14.55
C ALA A 321 -21.32 -22.46 15.35
N ILE A 322 -22.60 -22.78 15.52
CA ILE A 322 -23.52 -22.01 16.37
C ILE A 322 -22.97 -21.89 17.80
N HIS A 323 -22.54 -23.00 18.40
CA HIS A 323 -22.03 -22.99 19.76
C HIS A 323 -20.80 -22.08 19.93
N VAL A 324 -19.85 -22.13 18.98
CA VAL A 324 -18.66 -21.28 19.00
C VAL A 324 -19.05 -19.81 18.84
N ALA A 325 -19.94 -19.50 17.89
CA ALA A 325 -20.39 -18.14 17.63
C ALA A 325 -21.11 -17.53 18.85
N GLU A 326 -22.00 -18.28 19.51
CA GLU A 326 -22.72 -17.81 20.70
C GLU A 326 -21.80 -17.60 21.91
N ARG A 327 -20.80 -18.46 22.07
CA ARG A 327 -19.88 -18.40 23.22
C ARG A 327 -18.82 -17.31 23.05
N HIS A 328 -18.34 -17.08 21.82
CA HIS A 328 -17.19 -16.23 21.53
C HIS A 328 -17.51 -15.02 20.66
N TRP A 329 -18.79 -14.64 20.53
CA TRP A 329 -19.20 -13.52 19.66
C TRP A 329 -18.36 -12.25 19.93
N ALA A 330 -18.11 -11.92 21.20
CA ALA A 330 -17.39 -10.71 21.60
C ALA A 330 -15.91 -10.68 21.16
N GLU A 331 -15.33 -11.83 20.79
CA GLU A 331 -13.99 -11.90 20.18
C GLU A 331 -14.08 -11.92 18.65
N ILE A 332 -15.16 -12.43 18.09
CA ILE A 332 -15.32 -12.60 16.64
C ILE A 332 -15.77 -11.28 15.98
N VAL A 333 -16.72 -10.55 16.57
CA VAL A 333 -17.50 -9.52 15.84
C VAL A 333 -16.97 -8.09 15.98
N VAL A 334 -15.83 -7.89 16.62
CA VAL A 334 -15.36 -6.54 17.03
C VAL A 334 -14.67 -5.77 15.91
N GLY A 335 -14.14 -6.48 14.91
CA GLY A 335 -13.51 -5.91 13.74
C GLY A 335 -13.16 -7.02 12.75
N GLY A 336 -13.08 -6.67 11.47
CA GLY A 336 -12.61 -7.59 10.44
C GLY A 336 -11.12 -7.89 10.55
N ARG A 337 -10.71 -9.03 9.99
CA ARG A 337 -9.32 -9.35 9.70
C ARG A 337 -9.06 -9.21 8.21
N CYS A 338 -7.93 -8.61 7.87
CA CYS A 338 -7.39 -8.67 6.52
C CYS A 338 -6.67 -10.02 6.38
N LEU A 339 -7.28 -10.94 5.63
CA LEU A 339 -6.76 -12.28 5.41
C LEU A 339 -6.22 -12.41 3.99
N ASP A 340 -5.09 -13.11 3.86
CA ASP A 340 -4.36 -13.18 2.58
C ASP A 340 -5.04 -14.14 1.59
N GLN A 341 -5.91 -15.03 2.07
CA GLN A 341 -6.63 -16.02 1.26
C GLN A 341 -8.13 -15.72 1.24
N PRO A 342 -8.83 -16.03 0.12
CA PRO A 342 -10.24 -15.72 -0.02
C PRO A 342 -11.07 -16.42 1.05
N VAL A 343 -12.22 -15.82 1.35
CA VAL A 343 -13.17 -16.36 2.31
C VAL A 343 -13.55 -17.79 1.91
N THR A 344 -13.32 -18.72 2.81
CA THR A 344 -13.66 -20.14 2.68
C THR A 344 -15.06 -20.28 2.13
N THR A 345 -15.26 -21.14 1.13
CA THR A 345 -16.61 -21.40 0.63
C THR A 345 -17.40 -22.12 1.71
N ILE A 346 -18.38 -21.44 2.30
CA ILE A 346 -19.31 -22.07 3.24
C ILE A 346 -20.38 -22.78 2.40
N PRO A 347 -20.57 -24.11 2.58
CA PRO A 347 -21.65 -24.83 1.94
C PRO A 347 -23.00 -24.19 2.26
N ALA A 348 -23.89 -24.13 1.27
CA ALA A 348 -25.27 -23.73 1.55
C ALA A 348 -25.89 -24.74 2.54
N PRO A 349 -26.58 -24.27 3.59
CA PRO A 349 -27.24 -25.17 4.54
C PRO A 349 -28.34 -25.98 3.85
N ASP A 350 -28.53 -27.21 4.30
CA ASP A 350 -29.63 -28.06 3.84
C ASP A 350 -30.95 -27.56 4.43
N GLY A 351 -31.89 -27.15 3.56
CA GLY A 351 -33.19 -26.63 3.97
C GLY A 351 -33.14 -25.20 4.50
N GLU A 352 -34.15 -24.80 5.29
CA GLU A 352 -34.19 -23.48 5.94
C GLU A 352 -33.36 -23.51 7.24
N PRO A 353 -32.22 -22.80 7.30
CA PRO A 353 -31.34 -22.86 8.46
C PRO A 353 -31.90 -22.09 9.66
N PRO A 354 -31.57 -22.49 10.90
CA PRO A 354 -31.97 -21.74 12.08
C PRO A 354 -31.29 -20.37 12.10
N ARG A 355 -31.95 -19.37 12.69
CA ARG A 355 -31.46 -17.98 12.82
C ARG A 355 -30.01 -17.88 13.35
N HIS A 356 -29.64 -18.72 14.31
CA HIS A 356 -28.31 -18.72 14.90
C HIS A 356 -27.21 -19.20 13.93
N LEU A 357 -27.58 -20.00 12.91
CA LEU A 357 -26.63 -20.35 11.84
C LEU A 357 -26.38 -19.16 10.92
N TRP A 358 -27.40 -18.36 10.60
CA TRP A 358 -27.21 -17.10 9.88
C TRP A 358 -26.31 -16.14 10.64
N PHE A 359 -26.49 -16.04 11.96
CA PHE A 359 -25.58 -15.28 12.84
C PHE A 359 -24.13 -15.76 12.72
N ALA A 360 -23.90 -17.06 12.87
CA ALA A 360 -22.58 -17.67 12.79
C ALA A 360 -21.91 -17.39 11.43
N MET A 361 -22.66 -17.53 10.33
CA MET A 361 -22.17 -17.21 8.98
C MET A 361 -21.87 -15.72 8.82
N ALA A 362 -22.73 -14.83 9.33
CA ALA A 362 -22.51 -13.39 9.27
C ALA A 362 -21.27 -12.97 10.08
N ALA A 363 -21.07 -13.55 11.26
CA ALA A 363 -19.89 -13.31 12.08
C ALA A 363 -18.59 -13.76 11.41
N GLU A 364 -18.61 -14.90 10.71
CA GLU A 364 -17.46 -15.35 9.90
C GLU A 364 -17.18 -14.42 8.73
N ARG A 365 -18.22 -14.01 7.98
CA ARG A 365 -18.07 -13.07 6.86
C ARG A 365 -17.50 -11.74 7.34
N LEU A 366 -17.98 -11.22 8.47
CA LEU A 366 -17.49 -9.97 9.05
C LEU A 366 -16.01 -10.08 9.45
N ASP A 367 -15.63 -11.14 10.16
CA ASP A 367 -14.24 -11.40 10.52
C ASP A 367 -13.35 -11.60 9.28
N ALA A 368 -13.90 -12.10 8.17
CA ALA A 368 -13.20 -12.20 6.89
C ALA A 368 -13.16 -10.91 6.06
N GLY A 369 -13.81 -9.82 6.52
CA GLY A 369 -13.90 -8.55 5.79
C GLY A 369 -14.96 -8.51 4.67
N ASP A 370 -15.80 -9.54 4.53
CA ASP A 370 -16.90 -9.57 3.55
C ASP A 370 -18.15 -8.89 4.10
N ILE A 371 -18.17 -7.55 4.02
CA ILE A 371 -19.24 -6.77 4.64
C ILE A 371 -20.57 -6.91 3.89
N MET A 372 -20.53 -6.99 2.55
CA MET A 372 -21.72 -7.21 1.74
C MET A 372 -22.37 -8.56 2.04
N GLY A 373 -21.57 -9.62 2.17
CA GLY A 373 -22.02 -10.94 2.61
C GLY A 373 -22.59 -10.88 4.03
N THR A 374 -21.94 -10.16 4.93
CA THR A 374 -22.43 -9.93 6.31
C THR A 374 -23.84 -9.32 6.30
N ARG A 375 -24.06 -8.20 5.59
CA ARG A 375 -25.39 -7.54 5.49
C ARG A 375 -26.45 -8.42 4.85
N HIS A 376 -26.07 -9.21 3.85
CA HIS A 376 -26.99 -10.14 3.21
C HIS A 376 -27.48 -11.19 4.22
N LEU A 377 -26.55 -11.80 4.97
CA LEU A 377 -26.85 -12.83 5.96
C LEU A 377 -27.61 -12.28 7.16
N LEU A 378 -27.28 -11.06 7.63
CA LEU A 378 -28.05 -10.37 8.68
C LEU A 378 -29.51 -10.14 8.24
N ARG A 379 -29.74 -9.67 7.01
CA ARG A 379 -31.11 -9.51 6.48
C ARG A 379 -31.88 -10.83 6.43
N LEU A 380 -31.22 -11.93 6.04
CA LEU A 380 -31.83 -13.26 6.07
C LEU A 380 -32.15 -13.73 7.49
N ALA A 381 -31.32 -13.38 8.47
CA ALA A 381 -31.57 -13.68 9.87
C ALA A 381 -32.77 -12.92 10.48
N TYR A 382 -33.20 -11.82 9.85
CA TYR A 382 -34.27 -10.93 10.29
C TYR A 382 -35.52 -10.93 9.38
N ALA A 383 -35.63 -11.86 8.43
CA ALA A 383 -36.69 -11.85 7.42
C ALA A 383 -38.13 -12.02 7.98
N ASP A 384 -38.31 -12.38 9.26
CA ASP A 384 -39.62 -12.45 9.91
C ASP A 384 -39.86 -11.22 10.83
N GLU A 385 -40.84 -10.38 10.47
CA GLU A 385 -41.21 -9.11 11.13
C GLU A 385 -41.59 -9.30 12.61
N LYS A 386 -42.13 -10.48 12.97
CA LYS A 386 -42.46 -10.83 14.35
C LYS A 386 -41.22 -11.04 15.23
N THR A 387 -40.15 -11.58 14.64
CA THR A 387 -38.89 -11.89 15.32
C THR A 387 -38.03 -10.64 15.58
N TYR A 388 -38.16 -9.61 14.75
CA TYR A 388 -37.52 -8.30 14.98
C TYR A 388 -38.16 -7.56 16.18
N ALA A 389 -39.49 -7.65 16.33
CA ALA A 389 -40.23 -7.03 17.43
C ALA A 389 -40.08 -7.79 18.77
N ASP A 390 -40.03 -9.13 18.76
CA ASP A 390 -39.75 -9.96 19.94
C ASP A 390 -38.24 -9.99 20.32
N GLY A 391 -37.37 -9.44 19.47
CA GLY A 391 -35.91 -9.38 19.59
C GLY A 391 -35.34 -8.41 20.63
N GLN A 392 -36.13 -7.93 21.58
CA GLN A 392 -35.65 -7.09 22.71
C GLN A 392 -35.08 -7.91 23.89
N GLY A 393 -34.85 -9.21 23.73
CA GLY A 393 -34.25 -10.11 24.74
C GLY A 393 -32.72 -10.28 24.66
N ALA A 394 -32.14 -11.05 25.59
CA ALA A 394 -30.70 -11.33 25.67
C ALA A 394 -30.08 -12.00 24.40
N GLU A 395 -30.91 -12.57 23.54
CA GLU A 395 -30.53 -13.25 22.30
C GLU A 395 -30.28 -12.30 21.11
N SER A 396 -30.52 -10.98 21.24
CA SER A 396 -30.25 -9.99 20.18
C SER A 396 -28.90 -9.28 20.28
N LEU A 397 -28.16 -9.47 21.37
CA LEU A 397 -26.93 -8.73 21.63
C LEU A 397 -25.75 -9.12 20.70
N PRO A 398 -25.51 -10.40 20.38
CA PRO A 398 -24.51 -10.75 19.38
C PRO A 398 -24.82 -10.10 18.02
N PHE A 399 -26.10 -10.02 17.64
CA PHE A 399 -26.50 -9.35 16.42
C PHE A 399 -26.32 -7.83 16.48
N ALA A 400 -26.66 -7.19 17.59
CA ALA A 400 -26.40 -5.75 17.76
C ALA A 400 -24.91 -5.43 17.64
N ALA A 401 -24.04 -6.29 18.17
CA ALA A 401 -22.60 -6.17 18.00
C ALA A 401 -22.15 -6.31 16.53
N LEU A 402 -22.71 -7.29 15.79
CA LEU A 402 -22.47 -7.42 14.34
C LEU A 402 -22.90 -6.16 13.57
N GLU A 403 -24.11 -5.66 13.84
CA GLU A 403 -24.67 -4.49 13.17
C GLU A 403 -23.82 -3.23 13.45
N LEU A 404 -23.39 -3.02 14.70
CA LEU A 404 -22.49 -1.93 15.07
C LEU A 404 -21.17 -1.98 14.30
N THR A 405 -20.53 -3.15 14.24
CA THR A 405 -19.26 -3.30 13.53
C THR A 405 -19.43 -3.23 12.01
N ALA A 406 -20.49 -3.81 11.45
CA ALA A 406 -20.78 -3.73 10.02
C ALA A 406 -21.03 -2.29 9.58
N ALA A 407 -21.87 -1.55 10.32
CA ALA A 407 -22.12 -0.13 10.07
C ALA A 407 -20.82 0.70 10.07
N ARG A 408 -19.92 0.40 11.02
CA ARG A 408 -18.61 1.06 11.11
C ARG A 408 -17.73 0.79 9.88
N LEU A 409 -17.65 -0.45 9.42
CA LEU A 409 -16.82 -0.85 8.26
C LEU A 409 -17.41 -0.38 6.91
N GLU A 410 -18.72 -0.18 6.83
CA GLU A 410 -19.40 0.38 5.64
C GLU A 410 -19.44 1.90 5.58
N ALA A 411 -18.95 2.57 6.63
CA ALA A 411 -19.11 4.00 6.82
C ALA A 411 -20.58 4.46 6.93
N ASP A 412 -21.48 3.62 7.43
CA ASP A 412 -22.84 4.03 7.82
C ASP A 412 -22.79 4.74 9.18
N LEU A 413 -22.37 6.00 9.14
CA LEU A 413 -22.14 6.80 10.34
C LEU A 413 -23.45 7.04 11.10
N ASP A 414 -24.55 7.29 10.40
CA ASP A 414 -25.85 7.65 10.99
C ASP A 414 -26.54 6.43 11.59
N GLY A 415 -26.62 5.33 10.84
CA GLY A 415 -27.16 4.06 11.33
C GLY A 415 -26.36 3.53 12.52
N GLY A 416 -25.02 3.55 12.42
CA GLY A 416 -24.13 3.12 13.49
C GLY A 416 -24.27 3.94 14.78
N CYS A 417 -24.32 5.27 14.69
CA CYS A 417 -24.51 6.14 15.86
C CYS A 417 -25.88 5.98 16.51
N ALA A 418 -26.95 5.83 15.72
CA ALA A 418 -28.29 5.64 16.23
C ALA A 418 -28.37 4.32 17.04
N LEU A 419 -27.87 3.23 16.46
CA LEU A 419 -27.81 1.93 17.13
C LEU A 419 -26.94 1.96 18.39
N ALA A 420 -25.76 2.58 18.31
CA ALA A 420 -24.86 2.71 19.46
C ALA A 420 -25.53 3.47 20.61
N SER A 421 -26.25 4.56 20.30
CA SER A 421 -26.96 5.35 21.30
C SER A 421 -28.10 4.57 21.97
N GLN A 422 -28.81 3.72 21.22
CA GLN A 422 -29.82 2.82 21.79
C GLN A 422 -29.21 1.80 22.76
N VAL A 423 -28.06 1.21 22.39
CA VAL A 423 -27.33 0.28 23.26
C VAL A 423 -26.85 0.98 24.54
N LEU A 424 -26.32 2.19 24.42
CA LEU A 424 -25.80 2.95 25.57
C LEU A 424 -26.91 3.46 26.51
N ALA A 425 -28.14 3.63 26.00
CA ALA A 425 -29.30 3.94 26.82
C ALA A 425 -29.74 2.75 27.71
N THR A 426 -29.31 1.52 27.39
CA THR A 426 -29.63 0.33 28.18
C THR A 426 -28.70 0.24 29.40
N PRO A 427 -29.23 0.11 30.64
CA PRO A 427 -28.40 0.09 31.86
C PRO A 427 -27.43 -1.09 31.89
N ALA A 428 -26.13 -0.79 32.04
CA ALA A 428 -25.07 -1.79 32.23
C ALA A 428 -24.89 -2.22 33.70
N SER A 429 -25.59 -1.58 34.64
CA SER A 429 -25.54 -1.87 36.07
C SER A 429 -26.90 -2.36 36.56
N GLY A 430 -26.97 -3.61 37.03
CA GLY A 430 -28.18 -4.24 37.56
C GLY A 430 -28.01 -5.75 37.75
N GLU A 431 -28.94 -6.38 38.46
CA GLU A 431 -29.00 -7.84 38.59
C GLU A 431 -29.81 -8.43 37.42
N GLY A 432 -29.19 -9.33 36.65
CA GLY A 432 -29.86 -10.08 35.58
C GLY A 432 -29.05 -10.18 34.27
N PRO A 433 -29.43 -11.12 33.38
CA PRO A 433 -28.72 -11.39 32.12
C PRO A 433 -28.70 -10.18 31.16
N ALA A 434 -29.74 -9.35 31.17
CA ALA A 434 -29.80 -8.14 30.33
C ALA A 434 -28.73 -7.10 30.71
N ALA A 435 -28.53 -6.84 32.01
CA ALA A 435 -27.53 -5.89 32.50
C ALA A 435 -26.10 -6.38 32.23
N GLY A 436 -25.85 -7.69 32.45
CA GLY A 436 -24.57 -8.31 32.10
C GLY A 436 -24.25 -8.18 30.61
N THR A 437 -25.25 -8.33 29.74
CA THR A 437 -25.02 -8.28 28.29
C THR A 437 -24.91 -6.85 27.74
N ALA A 438 -25.72 -5.91 28.23
CA ALA A 438 -25.54 -4.50 27.93
C ALA A 438 -24.11 -4.04 28.30
N ALA A 439 -23.61 -4.50 29.43
CA ALA A 439 -22.26 -4.17 29.87
C ALA A 439 -21.14 -4.74 28.97
N MET A 440 -21.39 -5.82 28.22
CA MET A 440 -20.46 -6.34 27.21
C MET A 440 -20.54 -5.58 25.88
N LEU A 441 -21.69 -4.97 25.56
CA LEU A 441 -21.85 -4.17 24.33
C LEU A 441 -21.42 -2.72 24.48
N HIS A 442 -21.48 -2.14 25.67
CA HIS A 442 -21.12 -0.73 25.90
C HIS A 442 -19.74 -0.34 25.31
N PRO A 443 -18.66 -1.13 25.46
CA PRO A 443 -17.38 -0.81 24.81
C PRO A 443 -17.49 -0.73 23.27
N LEU A 444 -18.27 -1.62 22.65
CA LEU A 444 -18.46 -1.67 21.19
C LEU A 444 -19.36 -0.54 20.68
N ALA A 445 -20.38 -0.18 21.45
CA ALA A 445 -21.24 0.94 21.13
C ALA A 445 -20.47 2.27 21.21
N LEU A 446 -19.68 2.49 22.28
CA LEU A 446 -18.80 3.65 22.41
C LEU A 446 -17.74 3.69 21.29
N LEU A 447 -17.12 2.55 20.97
CA LEU A 447 -16.20 2.43 19.84
C LEU A 447 -16.87 2.87 18.53
N SER A 448 -18.06 2.37 18.25
CA SER A 448 -18.77 2.64 16.99
C SER A 448 -19.25 4.08 16.90
N ARG A 449 -19.78 4.64 18.00
CA ARG A 449 -20.20 6.04 18.07
C ARG A 449 -19.00 6.98 17.95
N GLY A 450 -17.94 6.75 18.72
CA GLY A 450 -16.71 7.54 18.67
C GLY A 450 -16.00 7.48 17.31
N ALA A 451 -15.99 6.32 16.65
CA ALA A 451 -15.46 6.19 15.29
C ALA A 451 -16.28 7.01 14.28
N ALA A 452 -17.61 7.02 14.40
CA ALA A 452 -18.47 7.81 13.52
C ALA A 452 -18.38 9.32 13.79
N GLU A 453 -18.32 9.74 15.05
CA GLU A 453 -18.06 11.12 15.47
C GLU A 453 -16.72 11.63 14.90
N LEU A 454 -15.67 10.80 14.92
CA LEU A 454 -14.39 11.11 14.29
C LEU A 454 -14.55 11.40 12.79
N GLN A 455 -15.31 10.57 12.06
CA GLN A 455 -15.53 10.78 10.62
C GLN A 455 -16.43 11.99 10.32
N ARG A 456 -17.29 12.40 11.26
CA ARG A 456 -18.05 13.67 11.16
C ARG A 456 -17.20 14.91 11.50
N GLY A 457 -16.05 14.73 12.14
CA GLY A 457 -15.19 15.82 12.61
C GLY A 457 -15.55 16.34 14.01
N GLU A 458 -16.35 15.59 14.78
CA GLU A 458 -16.74 15.92 16.15
C GLU A 458 -15.66 15.46 17.14
N LEU A 459 -14.44 15.95 16.96
CA LEU A 459 -13.22 15.40 17.59
C LEU A 459 -13.27 15.30 19.14
N PRO A 460 -13.84 16.25 19.90
CA PRO A 460 -13.94 16.11 21.35
C PRO A 460 -14.94 15.06 21.82
N ALA A 461 -16.04 14.86 21.08
CA ALA A 461 -16.98 13.78 21.39
C ALA A 461 -16.31 12.43 21.12
N ALA A 462 -15.69 12.30 19.94
CA ALA A 462 -14.96 11.12 19.52
C ALA A 462 -13.88 10.73 20.54
N GLU A 463 -13.07 11.69 20.99
CA GLU A 463 -11.99 11.42 21.95
C GLU A 463 -12.52 10.88 23.29
N ARG A 464 -13.61 11.45 23.82
CA ARG A 464 -14.23 10.98 25.07
C ARG A 464 -14.74 9.55 24.92
N ASP A 465 -15.54 9.31 23.88
CA ASP A 465 -16.16 8.00 23.64
C ASP A 465 -15.12 6.91 23.37
N LEU A 466 -14.08 7.22 22.58
CA LEU A 466 -12.99 6.27 22.29
C LEU A 466 -12.13 5.99 23.53
N CYS A 467 -11.90 6.97 24.39
CA CYS A 467 -11.21 6.78 25.67
C CYS A 467 -12.02 5.88 26.63
N ASP A 468 -13.33 6.11 26.71
CA ASP A 468 -14.24 5.30 27.53
C ASP A 468 -14.36 3.88 26.97
N ALA A 469 -14.47 3.73 25.65
CA ALA A 469 -14.45 2.43 24.97
C ALA A 469 -13.18 1.64 25.29
N LEU A 470 -12.01 2.27 25.14
CA LEU A 470 -10.72 1.66 25.45
C LEU A 470 -10.62 1.22 26.92
N THR A 471 -11.05 2.09 27.83
CA THR A 471 -10.99 1.83 29.28
C THR A 471 -11.90 0.67 29.65
N LEU A 472 -13.13 0.66 29.15
CA LEU A 472 -14.10 -0.40 29.44
C LEU A 472 -13.69 -1.73 28.80
N ALA A 473 -13.22 -1.71 27.54
CA ALA A 473 -12.75 -2.92 26.86
C ALA A 473 -11.59 -3.58 27.62
N ARG A 474 -10.61 -2.80 28.10
CA ARG A 474 -9.50 -3.31 28.92
C ARG A 474 -9.96 -3.90 30.25
N ARG A 475 -10.94 -3.27 30.91
CA ARG A 475 -11.51 -3.80 32.18
C ARG A 475 -12.29 -5.10 32.01
N ARG A 476 -12.67 -5.44 30.77
CA ARG A 476 -13.45 -6.62 30.41
C ARG A 476 -12.64 -7.66 29.63
N ASP A 477 -11.32 -7.48 29.55
CA ASP A 477 -10.41 -8.35 28.79
C ASP A 477 -10.80 -8.50 27.30
N MET A 478 -11.46 -7.49 26.73
CA MET A 478 -11.86 -7.45 25.32
C MET A 478 -10.74 -6.87 24.46
N GLU A 479 -9.67 -7.63 24.27
CA GLU A 479 -8.42 -7.15 23.65
C GLU A 479 -8.60 -6.61 22.22
N ARG A 480 -9.40 -7.28 21.38
CA ARG A 480 -9.71 -6.79 20.03
C ARG A 480 -10.40 -5.43 20.08
N ALA A 481 -11.35 -5.23 21.00
CA ALA A 481 -12.07 -3.96 21.14
C ALA A 481 -11.16 -2.85 21.67
N ALA A 482 -10.27 -3.19 22.60
CA ALA A 482 -9.27 -2.27 23.12
C ALA A 482 -8.30 -1.81 22.01
N ILE A 483 -7.83 -2.73 21.16
CA ILE A 483 -6.95 -2.40 20.03
C ILE A 483 -7.67 -1.51 19.00
N SER A 484 -8.92 -1.85 18.64
CA SER A 484 -9.72 -1.04 17.72
C SER A 484 -9.99 0.37 18.26
N ALA A 485 -10.40 0.48 19.54
CA ALA A 485 -10.62 1.78 20.19
C ALA A 485 -9.34 2.62 20.27
N ALA A 486 -8.21 2.02 20.64
CA ALA A 486 -6.93 2.71 20.66
C ALA A 486 -6.48 3.16 19.26
N SER A 487 -6.75 2.38 18.21
CA SER A 487 -6.41 2.74 16.84
C SER A 487 -7.21 3.93 16.33
N HIS A 488 -8.52 3.96 16.58
CA HIS A 488 -9.35 5.13 16.28
C HIS A 488 -8.95 6.34 17.14
N LEU A 489 -8.59 6.14 18.41
CA LEU A 489 -8.13 7.20 19.29
C LEU A 489 -6.81 7.83 18.79
N ALA A 490 -5.88 7.02 18.30
CA ALA A 490 -4.66 7.51 17.66
C ALA A 490 -4.96 8.40 16.45
N ALA A 491 -5.90 7.98 15.58
CA ALA A 491 -6.36 8.79 14.45
C ALA A 491 -7.05 10.09 14.91
N CYS A 492 -7.83 10.05 16.00
CA CYS A 492 -8.43 11.24 16.60
C CYS A 492 -7.37 12.23 17.11
N HIS A 493 -6.34 11.75 17.79
CA HIS A 493 -5.21 12.59 18.23
C HIS A 493 -4.47 13.22 17.04
N ALA A 494 -4.26 12.46 15.96
CA ALA A 494 -3.64 13.00 14.74
C ALA A 494 -4.51 14.11 14.11
N ALA A 495 -5.84 13.91 14.01
CA ALA A 495 -6.77 14.91 13.51
C ALA A 495 -6.78 16.20 14.34
N ARG A 496 -6.65 16.09 15.68
CA ARG A 496 -6.49 17.23 16.60
C ARG A 496 -5.10 17.88 16.55
N GLY A 497 -4.15 17.31 15.81
CA GLY A 497 -2.77 17.78 15.76
C GLY A 497 -1.95 17.48 17.02
N HIS A 498 -2.41 16.57 17.89
CA HIS A 498 -1.66 16.06 19.04
C HIS A 498 -0.71 14.93 18.57
N LEU A 499 0.21 15.27 17.67
CA LEU A 499 1.02 14.31 16.91
C LEU A 499 1.90 13.43 17.79
N ARG A 500 2.52 14.00 18.84
CA ARG A 500 3.31 13.19 19.79
C ARG A 500 2.46 12.15 20.51
N GLN A 501 1.22 12.50 20.86
CA GLN A 501 0.27 11.58 21.49
C GLN A 501 -0.24 10.54 20.49
N ALA A 502 -0.54 10.95 19.26
CA ALA A 502 -0.95 10.07 18.18
C ALA A 502 0.11 8.99 17.90
N ALA A 503 1.37 9.39 17.73
CA ALA A 503 2.48 8.47 17.46
C ALA A 503 2.72 7.48 18.62
N ARG A 504 2.66 7.95 19.88
CA ARG A 504 2.77 7.05 21.05
C ARG A 504 1.63 6.05 21.08
N CYS A 505 0.38 6.53 20.99
CA CYS A 505 -0.82 5.70 21.04
C CYS A 505 -0.83 4.65 19.91
N ALA A 506 -0.49 5.04 18.68
CA ALA A 506 -0.41 4.13 17.53
C ALA A 506 0.70 3.08 17.69
N THR A 507 1.90 3.49 18.12
CA THR A 507 3.04 2.57 18.30
C THR A 507 2.74 1.55 19.39
N GLU A 508 2.25 1.99 20.55
CA GLU A 508 1.87 1.10 21.66
C GLU A 508 0.76 0.11 21.24
N THR A 509 -0.17 0.56 20.41
CA THR A 509 -1.27 -0.27 19.89
C THR A 509 -0.76 -1.33 18.91
N LEU A 510 0.10 -0.96 17.97
CA LEU A 510 0.74 -1.90 17.04
C LEU A 510 1.60 -2.93 17.78
N ASP A 511 2.39 -2.49 18.77
CA ASP A 511 3.21 -3.38 19.60
C ASP A 511 2.35 -4.34 20.43
N ARG A 512 1.24 -3.85 21.01
CA ARG A 512 0.29 -4.69 21.73
C ARG A 512 -0.35 -5.72 20.81
N ALA A 513 -0.80 -5.31 19.62
CA ALA A 513 -1.37 -6.20 18.63
C ALA A 513 -0.35 -7.27 18.19
N ASN A 514 0.92 -6.90 18.03
CA ASN A 514 1.98 -7.85 17.71
C ASN A 514 2.19 -8.89 18.83
N ARG A 515 2.30 -8.46 20.09
CA ARG A 515 2.43 -9.36 21.26
C ARG A 515 1.25 -10.33 21.38
N LEU A 516 0.04 -9.86 21.10
CA LEU A 516 -1.18 -10.66 21.16
C LEU A 516 -1.47 -11.43 19.86
N ARG A 517 -0.60 -11.36 18.85
CA ARG A 517 -0.78 -11.98 17.53
C ARG A 517 -2.06 -11.54 16.80
N LEU A 518 -2.49 -10.29 17.01
CA LEU A 518 -3.68 -9.66 16.41
C LEU A 518 -3.34 -8.67 15.28
N VAL A 519 -2.21 -8.87 14.59
CA VAL A 519 -1.69 -7.96 13.56
C VAL A 519 -2.56 -7.85 12.28
N GLN A 520 -3.49 -8.81 12.09
CA GLN A 520 -4.40 -8.84 10.95
C GLN A 520 -5.66 -7.99 11.14
N LEU A 521 -5.87 -7.36 12.31
CA LEU A 521 -7.05 -6.51 12.52
C LEU A 521 -7.04 -5.31 11.57
N VAL A 522 -8.14 -5.14 10.82
CA VAL A 522 -8.32 -4.05 9.84
C VAL A 522 -8.18 -2.68 10.50
N ASP A 523 -8.70 -2.52 11.73
CA ASP A 523 -8.68 -1.26 12.46
C ASP A 523 -7.25 -0.75 12.78
N LEU A 524 -6.23 -1.61 12.75
CA LEU A 524 -4.84 -1.18 12.87
C LEU A 524 -4.41 -0.24 11.75
N GLY A 525 -5.13 -0.23 10.62
CA GLY A 525 -4.97 0.77 9.57
C GLY A 525 -5.11 2.20 10.10
N TRP A 526 -5.98 2.46 11.08
CA TRP A 526 -6.10 3.78 11.71
C TRP A 526 -4.87 4.19 12.50
N SER A 527 -4.23 3.25 13.22
CA SER A 527 -2.94 3.48 13.89
C SER A 527 -1.84 3.78 12.88
N ARG A 528 -1.82 3.05 11.75
CA ARG A 528 -0.84 3.27 10.68
C ARG A 528 -1.05 4.61 9.97
N LEU A 529 -2.29 5.01 9.71
CA LEU A 529 -2.62 6.34 9.18
C LEU A 529 -2.24 7.46 10.15
N ALA A 530 -2.47 7.29 11.45
CA ALA A 530 -2.05 8.26 12.46
C ALA A 530 -0.53 8.46 12.50
N LEU A 531 0.25 7.36 12.39
CA LEU A 531 1.71 7.43 12.24
C LEU A 531 2.12 8.08 10.94
N ALA A 532 1.46 7.73 9.84
CA ALA A 532 1.76 8.29 8.54
C ALA A 532 1.53 9.81 8.50
N GLU A 533 0.42 10.29 9.06
CA GLU A 533 0.13 11.72 9.22
C GLU A 533 1.20 12.40 10.09
N THR A 534 1.53 11.78 11.23
CA THR A 534 2.55 12.31 12.14
C THR A 534 3.92 12.43 11.47
N TYR A 535 4.36 11.38 10.78
CA TYR A 535 5.64 11.38 10.06
C TYR A 535 5.63 12.33 8.87
N PHE A 536 4.49 12.50 8.19
CA PHE A 536 4.36 13.51 7.14
C PHE A 536 4.59 14.91 7.71
N GLU A 537 3.96 15.24 8.84
CA GLU A 537 4.10 16.55 9.50
C GLU A 537 5.50 16.79 10.09
N TRP A 538 6.18 15.73 10.53
CA TRP A 538 7.59 15.74 10.95
C TRP A 538 8.59 15.74 9.79
N ASP A 539 8.13 15.83 8.54
CA ASP A 539 8.95 15.81 7.32
C ASP A 539 9.78 14.52 7.14
N ARG A 540 9.32 13.41 7.74
CA ARG A 540 9.86 12.05 7.58
C ARG A 540 9.10 11.30 6.47
N LEU A 541 9.23 11.78 5.23
CA LEU A 541 8.38 11.37 4.11
C LEU A 541 8.47 9.87 3.78
N ASP A 542 9.64 9.25 3.92
CA ASP A 542 9.80 7.80 3.66
C ASP A 542 9.10 6.93 4.73
N ASP A 543 9.13 7.35 5.99
CA ASP A 543 8.39 6.68 7.07
C ASP A 543 6.88 6.86 6.88
N ALA A 544 6.46 8.07 6.51
CA ALA A 544 5.07 8.38 6.22
C ALA A 544 4.53 7.50 5.08
N GLU A 545 5.30 7.35 3.99
CA GLU A 545 4.96 6.49 2.86
C GLU A 545 4.80 5.03 3.28
N ARG A 546 5.76 4.49 4.04
CA ARG A 546 5.70 3.10 4.54
C ARG A 546 4.46 2.85 5.38
N CYS A 547 4.15 3.77 6.30
CA CYS A 547 2.97 3.65 7.16
C CYS A 547 1.66 3.78 6.36
N ALA A 548 1.57 4.71 5.41
CA ALA A 548 0.39 4.88 4.57
C ALA A 548 0.13 3.66 3.67
N ALA A 549 1.19 3.13 3.03
CA ALA A 549 1.10 1.90 2.24
C ALA A 549 0.65 0.71 3.10
N ALA A 550 1.29 0.50 4.25
CA ALA A 550 0.91 -0.58 5.16
C ALA A 550 -0.52 -0.45 5.74
N ALA A 551 -1.05 0.77 5.82
CA ALA A 551 -2.45 0.98 6.18
C ALA A 551 -3.38 0.44 5.10
N VAL A 552 -3.17 0.85 3.85
CA VAL A 552 -3.93 0.42 2.65
C VAL A 552 -3.84 -1.10 2.47
N ASP A 553 -2.64 -1.67 2.55
CA ASP A 553 -2.43 -3.11 2.34
C ASP A 553 -3.13 -3.97 3.40
N GLY A 554 -3.12 -3.50 4.65
CA GLY A 554 -3.68 -4.21 5.80
C GLY A 554 -5.17 -3.94 6.06
N SER A 555 -5.84 -3.16 5.20
CA SER A 555 -7.25 -2.78 5.35
C SER A 555 -8.06 -3.08 4.08
N ARG A 556 -7.78 -4.21 3.42
CA ARG A 556 -8.59 -4.66 2.28
C ARG A 556 -10.05 -4.81 2.74
N GLY A 557 -10.97 -4.15 2.03
CA GLY A 557 -12.40 -4.14 2.36
C GLY A 557 -12.88 -2.96 3.22
N ASP A 558 -12.01 -2.22 3.93
CA ASP A 558 -12.42 -1.00 4.65
C ASP A 558 -12.26 0.24 3.75
N ARG A 559 -13.38 0.79 3.31
CA ARG A 559 -13.39 1.92 2.37
C ARG A 559 -12.79 3.19 2.95
N LEU A 560 -12.95 3.46 4.25
CA LEU A 560 -12.52 4.71 4.85
C LEU A 560 -11.00 4.76 4.99
N ILE A 561 -10.38 3.67 5.44
CA ILE A 561 -8.93 3.59 5.57
C ILE A 561 -8.27 3.73 4.18
N GLN A 562 -8.83 3.10 3.14
CA GLN A 562 -8.33 3.22 1.77
C GLN A 562 -8.37 4.66 1.25
N LEU A 563 -9.47 5.37 1.52
CA LEU A 563 -9.64 6.76 1.09
C LEU A 563 -8.68 7.70 1.83
N TRP A 564 -8.57 7.59 3.15
CA TRP A 564 -7.61 8.39 3.93
C TRP A 564 -6.15 8.05 3.59
N GLY A 565 -5.84 6.78 3.36
CA GLY A 565 -4.53 6.35 2.87
C GLY A 565 -4.19 6.98 1.53
N THR A 566 -5.14 7.02 0.60
CA THR A 566 -4.95 7.68 -0.71
C THR A 566 -4.74 9.19 -0.58
N VAL A 567 -5.52 9.87 0.27
CA VAL A 567 -5.34 11.31 0.57
C VAL A 567 -3.92 11.58 1.04
N LEU A 568 -3.41 10.76 1.96
CA LEU A 568 -2.08 10.94 2.54
C LEU A 568 -0.96 10.58 1.57
N GLN A 569 -1.08 9.49 0.81
CA GLN A 569 -0.13 9.14 -0.25
C GLN A 569 -0.05 10.24 -1.32
N ALA A 570 -1.17 10.86 -1.70
CA ALA A 570 -1.16 11.99 -2.63
C ALA A 570 -0.41 13.20 -2.07
N ARG A 571 -0.57 13.52 -0.77
CA ARG A 571 0.22 14.57 -0.09
C ARG A 571 1.71 14.24 -0.06
N ILE A 572 2.08 12.99 0.25
CA ILE A 572 3.48 12.52 0.27
C ILE A 572 4.11 12.57 -1.13
N ARG A 573 3.40 12.10 -2.17
CA ARG A 573 3.85 12.16 -3.57
C ARG A 573 4.07 13.60 -4.02
N THR A 574 3.18 14.52 -3.62
CA THR A 574 3.37 15.95 -3.87
C THR A 574 4.63 16.49 -3.19
N ALA A 575 4.84 16.17 -1.92
CA ALA A 575 6.00 16.61 -1.14
C ALA A 575 7.33 16.04 -1.66
N THR A 576 7.31 14.84 -2.25
CA THR A 576 8.49 14.16 -2.83
C THR A 576 8.74 14.50 -4.31
N GLY A 577 8.09 15.54 -4.85
CA GLY A 577 8.33 16.01 -6.22
C GLY A 577 7.65 15.18 -7.32
N ARG A 578 6.63 14.39 -6.97
CA ARG A 578 5.84 13.54 -7.88
C ARG A 578 4.37 14.00 -7.98
N PRO A 579 4.07 15.27 -8.33
CA PRO A 579 2.70 15.79 -8.36
C PRO A 579 1.84 15.17 -9.46
N GLY A 580 2.44 14.66 -10.54
CA GLY A 580 1.71 13.94 -11.59
C GLY A 580 1.05 12.66 -11.09
N ASP A 581 1.75 11.90 -10.25
CA ASP A 581 1.27 10.66 -9.64
C ASP A 581 0.14 10.97 -8.65
N ALA A 582 0.35 11.95 -7.78
CA ALA A 582 -0.67 12.44 -6.84
C ALA A 582 -1.95 12.87 -7.57
N HIS A 583 -1.81 13.58 -8.69
CA HIS A 583 -2.95 14.01 -9.50
C HIS A 583 -3.72 12.84 -10.13
N ARG A 584 -3.02 11.80 -10.61
CA ARG A 584 -3.66 10.58 -11.12
C ARG A 584 -4.45 9.87 -10.02
N MET A 585 -3.85 9.70 -8.83
CA MET A 585 -4.49 9.04 -7.69
C MET A 585 -5.77 9.76 -7.26
N VAL A 586 -5.70 11.07 -6.99
CA VAL A 586 -6.85 11.86 -6.54
C VAL A 586 -7.96 11.86 -7.59
N ARG A 587 -7.64 11.96 -8.88
CA ARG A 587 -8.66 11.92 -9.95
C ARG A 587 -9.30 10.56 -10.12
N ALA A 588 -8.56 9.46 -9.96
CA ALA A 588 -9.11 8.11 -10.04
C ALA A 588 -10.18 7.92 -8.94
N VAL A 589 -9.81 8.24 -7.70
CA VAL A 589 -10.72 8.18 -6.55
C VAL A 589 -11.92 9.11 -6.75
N ALA A 590 -11.71 10.36 -7.17
CA ALA A 590 -12.82 11.30 -7.40
C ALA A 590 -13.83 10.81 -8.45
N ARG A 591 -13.39 10.08 -9.49
CA ARG A 591 -14.29 9.51 -10.53
C ARG A 591 -15.10 8.34 -10.01
N GLU A 592 -14.48 7.46 -9.22
CA GLU A 592 -15.16 6.33 -8.58
C GLU A 592 -16.20 6.78 -7.55
N MET A 593 -16.05 7.99 -7.04
CA MET A 593 -16.86 8.55 -5.97
C MET A 593 -18.08 9.37 -6.43
N VAL A 594 -18.22 9.69 -7.72
CA VAL A 594 -19.36 10.48 -8.24
C VAL A 594 -20.71 9.82 -7.93
N THR A 595 -20.73 8.50 -7.74
CA THR A 595 -21.93 7.71 -7.46
C THR A 595 -22.07 7.28 -5.99
N ALA A 596 -21.16 7.69 -5.10
CA ALA A 596 -21.13 7.21 -3.72
C ALA A 596 -21.52 8.30 -2.71
N ASP A 597 -22.39 7.94 -1.77
CA ASP A 597 -22.66 8.80 -0.62
C ASP A 597 -21.49 8.72 0.36
N LEU A 598 -20.75 9.82 0.49
CA LEU A 598 -19.51 9.87 1.24
C LEU A 598 -19.63 10.89 2.37
N PRO A 599 -18.94 10.68 3.51
CA PRO A 599 -18.84 11.70 4.53
C PRO A 599 -18.31 13.03 3.96
N ALA A 600 -18.94 14.14 4.34
CA ALA A 600 -18.58 15.48 3.91
C ALA A 600 -17.09 15.80 4.13
N ALA A 601 -16.54 15.35 5.26
CA ALA A 601 -15.12 15.52 5.60
C ALA A 601 -14.18 14.89 4.56
N ILE A 602 -14.49 13.70 4.05
CA ILE A 602 -13.64 13.00 3.08
C ILE A 602 -13.71 13.67 1.72
N ARG A 603 -14.91 14.06 1.27
CA ARG A 603 -15.05 14.85 0.03
C ARG A 603 -14.23 16.14 0.11
N CYS A 604 -14.29 16.83 1.24
CA CYS A 604 -13.50 18.04 1.46
C CYS A 604 -12.00 17.73 1.50
N ALA A 605 -11.57 16.68 2.19
CA ALA A 605 -10.15 16.29 2.24
C ALA A 605 -9.56 16.04 0.85
N LEU A 606 -10.27 15.30 0.00
CA LEU A 606 -9.85 15.07 -1.39
C LEU A 606 -9.81 16.35 -2.22
N ALA A 607 -10.83 17.21 -2.08
CA ALA A 607 -10.87 18.51 -2.76
C ALA A 607 -9.76 19.45 -2.29
N LEU A 608 -9.39 19.42 -1.00
CA LEU A 608 -8.30 20.21 -0.44
C LEU A 608 -6.95 19.73 -0.97
N VAL A 609 -6.69 18.42 -1.02
CA VAL A 609 -5.46 17.89 -1.63
C VAL A 609 -5.37 18.20 -3.13
N GLU A 610 -6.49 18.08 -3.87
CA GLU A 610 -6.50 18.56 -5.25
C GLU A 610 -6.22 20.08 -5.31
N GLY A 611 -6.80 20.87 -4.40
CA GLY A 611 -6.60 22.32 -4.36
C GLY A 611 -5.15 22.70 -4.05
N GLU A 612 -4.47 21.99 -3.15
CA GLU A 612 -3.04 22.14 -2.87
C GLU A 612 -2.18 21.82 -4.11
N LEU A 613 -2.50 20.73 -4.82
CA LEU A 613 -1.85 20.38 -6.09
C LEU A 613 -2.04 21.47 -7.15
N ARG A 614 -3.26 22.01 -7.27
CA ARG A 614 -3.58 23.11 -8.20
C ARG A 614 -2.83 24.38 -7.86
N LEU A 615 -2.76 24.73 -6.57
CA LEU A 615 -1.97 25.85 -6.08
C LEU A 615 -0.48 25.67 -6.44
N ALA A 616 0.09 24.48 -6.23
CA ALA A 616 1.47 24.18 -6.58
C ALA A 616 1.73 24.28 -8.10
N CYS A 617 0.74 23.93 -8.92
CA CYS A 617 0.80 24.07 -10.38
C CYS A 617 0.51 25.50 -10.89
N GLY A 618 0.14 26.44 -10.01
CA GLY A 618 -0.25 27.80 -10.37
C GLY A 618 -1.68 27.95 -10.93
N ASP A 619 -2.50 26.91 -10.86
CA ASP A 619 -3.91 26.93 -11.26
C ASP A 619 -4.78 27.46 -10.11
N LEU A 620 -4.64 28.77 -9.84
CA LEU A 620 -5.27 29.42 -8.68
C LEU A 620 -6.79 29.42 -8.75
N ASN A 621 -7.36 29.53 -9.96
CA ASN A 621 -8.81 29.51 -10.17
C ASN A 621 -9.41 28.18 -9.71
N ARG A 622 -8.83 27.06 -10.16
CA ARG A 622 -9.33 25.74 -9.78
C ARG A 622 -9.12 25.46 -8.29
N ALA A 623 -8.01 25.90 -7.72
CA ALA A 623 -7.78 25.81 -6.28
C ALA A 623 -8.85 26.58 -5.48
N HIS A 624 -9.22 27.79 -5.94
CA HIS A 624 -10.25 28.59 -5.31
C HIS A 624 -11.63 27.92 -5.39
N GLU A 625 -12.02 27.38 -6.55
CA GLU A 625 -13.29 26.65 -6.72
C GLU A 625 -13.40 25.47 -5.75
N LEU A 626 -12.33 24.69 -5.59
CA LEU A 626 -12.29 23.54 -4.69
C LEU A 626 -12.43 23.97 -3.23
N VAL A 627 -11.77 25.06 -2.83
CA VAL A 627 -11.90 25.64 -1.49
C VAL A 627 -13.33 26.12 -1.22
N GLN A 628 -13.97 26.83 -2.16
CA GLN A 628 -15.35 27.29 -1.98
C GLN A 628 -16.31 26.11 -1.83
N ALA A 629 -16.15 25.06 -2.63
CA ALA A 629 -16.95 23.84 -2.51
C ALA A 629 -16.85 23.22 -1.09
N CYS A 630 -15.66 23.21 -0.49
CA CYS A 630 -15.49 22.76 0.90
C CYS A 630 -16.19 23.68 1.91
N ARG A 631 -16.13 24.99 1.71
CA ARG A 631 -16.77 25.97 2.60
C ARG A 631 -18.29 25.88 2.56
N ASP A 632 -18.87 25.69 1.38
CA ASP A 632 -20.32 25.54 1.20
C ASP A 632 -20.84 24.28 1.92
N VAL A 633 -20.05 23.21 1.95
CA VAL A 633 -20.34 21.99 2.70
C VAL A 633 -20.15 22.17 4.21
N GLY A 634 -19.28 23.09 4.63
CA GLY A 634 -19.01 23.38 6.05
C GLY A 634 -18.14 22.35 6.77
N ALA A 635 -17.54 21.39 6.04
CA ALA A 635 -16.63 20.40 6.63
C ALA A 635 -15.16 20.83 6.48
N LEU A 636 -14.33 20.48 7.47
CA LEU A 636 -12.91 20.85 7.54
C LEU A 636 -12.67 22.37 7.32
N PRO A 637 -13.28 23.25 8.15
CA PRO A 637 -13.22 24.69 7.93
C PRO A 637 -11.82 25.29 8.09
N VAL A 638 -11.01 24.76 9.02
CA VAL A 638 -9.64 25.26 9.25
C VAL A 638 -8.71 24.91 8.08
N PRO A 639 -8.63 23.64 7.62
CA PRO A 639 -7.88 23.30 6.41
C PRO A 639 -8.30 24.13 5.18
N ALA A 640 -9.61 24.31 4.97
CA ALA A 640 -10.13 25.12 3.88
C ALA A 640 -9.68 26.59 3.97
N ALA A 641 -9.72 27.19 5.16
CA ALA A 641 -9.26 28.55 5.38
C ALA A 641 -7.74 28.74 5.17
N VAL A 642 -6.93 27.75 5.56
CA VAL A 642 -5.48 27.76 5.33
C VAL A 642 -5.18 27.70 3.83
N LEU A 643 -5.85 26.83 3.09
CA LEU A 643 -5.70 26.76 1.63
C LEU A 643 -6.22 28.03 0.95
N GLU A 644 -7.38 28.57 1.39
CA GLU A 644 -7.91 29.84 0.90
C GLU A 644 -6.90 30.98 1.07
N GLY A 645 -6.33 31.10 2.28
CA GLY A 645 -5.33 32.11 2.58
C GLY A 645 -4.06 31.94 1.75
N SER A 646 -3.64 30.70 1.49
CA SER A 646 -2.49 30.39 0.64
C SER A 646 -2.73 30.76 -0.83
N VAL A 647 -3.93 30.47 -1.36
CA VAL A 647 -4.35 30.91 -2.70
C VAL A 647 -4.39 32.43 -2.79
N LEU A 648 -5.00 33.10 -1.80
CA LEU A 648 -5.07 34.57 -1.75
C LEU A 648 -3.68 35.23 -1.65
N LEU A 649 -2.74 34.61 -0.94
CA LEU A 649 -1.33 35.04 -0.95
C LEU A 649 -0.70 34.86 -2.33
N ALA A 650 -0.96 33.76 -3.03
CA ALA A 650 -0.47 33.56 -4.39
C ALA A 650 -1.05 34.60 -5.39
N GLU A 651 -2.31 34.99 -5.21
CA GLU A 651 -2.99 36.05 -5.98
C GLU A 651 -2.50 37.48 -5.65
N GLY A 652 -1.68 37.67 -4.60
CA GLY A 652 -1.24 38.99 -4.18
C GLY A 652 -2.28 39.77 -3.36
N ARG A 653 -3.16 39.06 -2.64
CA ARG A 653 -4.25 39.64 -1.81
C ARG A 653 -4.03 39.38 -0.31
N PRO A 654 -2.94 39.88 0.29
CA PRO A 654 -2.55 39.53 1.65
C PRO A 654 -3.57 39.96 2.73
N ALA A 655 -4.27 41.09 2.54
CA ALA A 655 -5.32 41.51 3.50
C ALA A 655 -6.45 40.48 3.60
N ARG A 656 -6.93 39.94 2.48
CA ARG A 656 -7.97 38.90 2.49
C ARG A 656 -7.43 37.58 3.04
N ALA A 657 -6.18 37.23 2.73
CA ALA A 657 -5.55 36.04 3.26
C ALA A 657 -5.47 36.07 4.79
N ALA A 658 -5.07 37.21 5.36
CA ALA A 658 -5.08 37.45 6.80
C ALA A 658 -6.47 37.27 7.41
N THR A 659 -7.50 37.90 6.84
CA THR A 659 -8.88 37.79 7.33
C THR A 659 -9.40 36.35 7.28
N ALA A 660 -9.03 35.56 6.26
CA ALA A 660 -9.47 34.18 6.13
C ALA A 660 -8.99 33.29 7.30
N VAL A 661 -7.77 33.51 7.80
CA VAL A 661 -7.15 32.67 8.84
C VAL A 661 -7.21 33.26 10.26
N GLU A 662 -7.55 34.55 10.39
CA GLU A 662 -7.59 35.28 11.67
C GLU A 662 -8.37 34.57 12.79
N PRO A 663 -9.57 33.98 12.54
CA PRO A 663 -10.31 33.27 13.58
C PRO A 663 -9.51 32.14 14.22
N TYR A 664 -8.69 31.45 13.42
CA TYR A 664 -7.95 30.25 13.84
C TYR A 664 -6.60 30.56 14.47
N VAL A 665 -6.01 31.72 14.15
CA VAL A 665 -4.81 32.22 14.84
C VAL A 665 -5.17 32.76 16.23
N ALA A 666 -6.30 33.45 16.33
CA ALA A 666 -6.77 34.04 17.60
C ALA A 666 -7.43 33.02 18.54
N ALA A 667 -7.97 31.92 18.00
CA ALA A 667 -8.58 30.86 18.78
C ALA A 667 -7.57 30.24 19.76
N HIS A 668 -7.93 30.22 21.04
CA HIS A 668 -7.28 29.40 22.08
C HIS A 668 -8.09 28.13 22.36
N ASP A 669 -9.01 27.79 21.46
CA ASP A 669 -9.98 26.74 21.66
C ASP A 669 -9.37 25.36 21.39
N GLU A 670 -9.65 24.41 22.27
CA GLU A 670 -9.27 23.01 22.15
C GLU A 670 -9.85 22.37 20.87
N LEU A 671 -10.89 22.97 20.26
CA LEU A 671 -11.53 22.50 19.03
C LEU A 671 -10.65 22.64 17.77
N THR A 672 -9.64 23.50 17.77
CA THR A 672 -8.81 23.75 16.57
C THR A 672 -7.60 22.82 16.55
N SER A 673 -7.41 22.10 15.44
CA SER A 673 -6.23 21.25 15.24
C SER A 673 -4.93 22.06 15.36
N ARG A 674 -3.99 21.61 16.21
CA ARG A 674 -2.71 22.31 16.45
C ARG A 674 -1.90 22.47 15.17
N THR A 675 -1.91 21.46 14.29
CA THR A 675 -1.26 21.48 12.98
C THR A 675 -1.80 22.62 12.12
N TYR A 676 -3.11 22.68 11.94
CA TYR A 676 -3.74 23.71 11.11
C TYR A 676 -3.71 25.10 11.75
N ARG A 677 -3.68 25.20 13.09
CA ARG A 677 -3.42 26.45 13.80
C ARG A 677 -2.02 26.99 13.51
N ALA A 678 -1.02 26.12 13.48
CA ALA A 678 0.34 26.50 13.09
C ALA A 678 0.36 27.05 11.65
N TRP A 679 -0.30 26.35 10.71
CA TRP A 679 -0.34 26.75 9.31
C TRP A 679 -1.14 28.05 9.08
N ALA A 680 -2.24 28.24 9.79
CA ALA A 680 -2.95 29.52 9.84
C ALA A 680 -2.03 30.65 10.34
N GLY A 681 -1.21 30.37 11.35
CA GLY A 681 -0.16 31.26 11.85
C GLY A 681 0.85 31.65 10.76
N LEU A 682 1.34 30.67 9.98
CA LEU A 682 2.26 30.91 8.86
C LEU A 682 1.64 31.78 7.76
N VAL A 683 0.39 31.50 7.37
CA VAL A 683 -0.35 32.31 6.39
C VAL A 683 -0.51 33.75 6.90
N SER A 684 -0.91 33.92 8.16
CA SER A 684 -1.07 35.24 8.81
C SER A 684 0.26 36.00 8.87
N ALA A 685 1.36 35.31 9.18
CA ALA A 685 2.68 35.92 9.26
C ALA A 685 3.17 36.41 7.88
N LEU A 686 3.01 35.58 6.84
CA LEU A 686 3.35 35.95 5.46
C LEU A 686 2.46 37.09 4.93
N ALA A 687 1.18 37.10 5.29
CA ALA A 687 0.27 38.19 4.96
C ALA A 687 0.70 39.50 5.63
N GLY A 688 0.99 39.45 6.94
CA GLY A 688 1.47 40.60 7.72
C GLY A 688 2.77 41.17 7.17
N GLN A 689 3.72 40.31 6.77
CA GLN A 689 5.00 40.74 6.20
C GLN A 689 4.78 41.52 4.89
N ARG A 690 3.88 41.06 4.02
CA ARG A 690 3.54 41.75 2.76
C ARG A 690 2.78 43.05 2.95
N LEU A 691 2.01 43.16 4.03
CA LEU A 691 1.28 44.38 4.38
C LEU A 691 2.14 45.40 5.14
N GLY A 692 3.33 45.00 5.62
CA GLY A 692 4.14 45.84 6.50
C GLY A 692 3.56 45.95 7.91
N HIS A 693 2.84 44.93 8.38
CA HIS A 693 2.23 44.87 9.71
C HIS A 693 3.07 44.01 10.66
N PRO A 694 4.03 44.59 11.42
CA PRO A 694 4.98 43.81 12.23
C PRO A 694 4.28 43.03 13.36
N ALA A 695 3.30 43.63 14.04
CA ALA A 695 2.57 42.95 15.13
C ALA A 695 1.84 41.68 14.66
N GLN A 696 1.22 41.73 13.48
CA GLN A 696 0.56 40.57 12.87
C GLN A 696 1.59 39.51 12.46
N THR A 697 2.70 39.95 11.86
CA THR A 697 3.81 39.08 11.44
C THR A 697 4.36 38.28 12.62
N THR A 698 4.70 38.99 13.70
CA THR A 698 5.21 38.43 14.96
C THR A 698 4.20 37.45 15.56
N ARG A 699 2.93 37.86 15.74
CA ARG A 699 1.91 37.01 16.34
C ARG A 699 1.64 35.72 15.54
N GLY A 700 1.59 35.83 14.22
CA GLY A 700 1.39 34.68 13.34
C GLY A 700 2.56 33.70 13.42
N LEU A 701 3.80 34.20 13.39
CA LEU A 701 4.99 33.37 13.48
C LEU A 701 5.15 32.75 14.87
N GLU A 702 4.89 33.51 15.93
CA GLU A 702 4.88 33.01 17.32
C GLU A 702 3.91 31.84 17.48
N THR A 703 2.69 31.97 16.96
CA THR A 703 1.70 30.88 16.98
C THR A 703 2.22 29.64 16.26
N ALA A 704 2.85 29.81 15.09
CA ALA A 704 3.40 28.70 14.33
C ALA A 704 4.60 28.02 15.04
N LEU A 705 5.51 28.81 15.61
CA LEU A 705 6.70 28.32 16.32
C LEU A 705 6.33 27.61 17.63
N GLN A 706 5.34 28.11 18.36
CA GLN A 706 4.84 27.45 19.57
C GLN A 706 4.33 26.04 19.25
N MET A 707 3.45 25.90 18.25
CA MET A 707 2.93 24.59 17.86
C MET A 707 4.03 23.69 17.28
N ALA A 708 5.00 24.26 16.56
CA ALA A 708 6.15 23.51 16.06
C ALA A 708 7.04 22.96 17.18
N GLU A 709 7.24 23.72 18.26
CA GLU A 709 8.00 23.26 19.42
C GLU A 709 7.25 22.16 20.20
N GLU A 710 5.94 22.33 20.37
CA GLU A 710 5.08 21.38 21.09
C GLU A 710 4.94 20.04 20.35
N GLU A 711 4.81 20.06 19.02
CA GLU A 711 4.45 18.88 18.22
C GLU A 711 5.51 18.48 17.17
N ASP A 712 6.65 19.15 17.11
CA ASP A 712 7.73 18.95 16.11
C ASP A 712 7.28 19.15 14.65
N LEU A 713 6.41 20.14 14.40
CA LEU A 713 5.89 20.44 13.07
C LEU A 713 6.99 21.02 12.16
N ARG A 714 7.29 20.33 11.06
CA ARG A 714 8.36 20.72 10.12
C ARG A 714 7.84 20.92 8.70
N ARG A 715 6.87 20.11 8.27
CA ARG A 715 6.39 20.05 6.88
C ARG A 715 5.86 21.38 6.36
N GLY A 716 5.04 22.07 7.15
CA GLY A 716 4.51 23.38 6.78
C GLY A 716 5.60 24.44 6.56
N PHE A 717 6.70 24.36 7.32
CA PHE A 717 7.86 25.23 7.13
C PHE A 717 8.63 24.85 5.86
N ALA A 718 8.96 23.56 5.69
CA ALA A 718 9.63 23.04 4.50
C ALA A 718 8.91 23.45 3.20
N ALA A 719 7.57 23.36 3.18
CA ALA A 719 6.76 23.74 2.02
C ALA A 719 6.81 25.23 1.66
N GLY A 720 7.05 26.13 2.63
CA GLY A 720 7.11 27.58 2.38
C GLY A 720 8.45 28.08 1.82
N GLY A 721 9.48 27.23 1.80
CA GLY A 721 10.78 27.47 1.16
C GLY A 721 11.42 28.82 1.52
N HIS A 722 11.97 29.51 0.52
CA HIS A 722 12.70 30.78 0.68
C HIS A 722 11.92 31.86 1.44
N ARG A 723 10.59 31.92 1.31
CA ARG A 723 9.77 32.95 1.96
C ARG A 723 9.75 32.77 3.47
N LEU A 724 9.56 31.52 3.94
CA LEU A 724 9.59 31.22 5.37
C LEU A 724 11.01 31.25 5.93
N ARG A 725 12.03 30.90 5.12
CA ARG A 725 13.43 31.08 5.51
C ARG A 725 13.74 32.54 5.84
N ALA A 726 13.40 33.47 4.93
CA ALA A 726 13.60 34.91 5.15
C ALA A 726 12.80 35.44 6.35
N LEU A 727 11.56 34.95 6.53
CA LEU A 727 10.74 35.30 7.68
C LEU A 727 11.39 34.86 9.00
N LEU A 728 11.89 33.63 9.08
CA LEU A 728 12.60 33.11 10.26
C LEU A 728 13.86 33.91 10.56
N GLU A 729 14.67 34.29 9.55
CA GLU A 729 15.88 35.10 9.77
C GLU A 729 15.56 36.50 10.32
N SER A 730 14.49 37.10 9.82
CA SER A 730 14.14 38.48 10.15
C SER A 730 13.41 38.61 11.49
N VAL A 731 12.54 37.66 11.85
CA VAL A 731 11.63 37.79 12.99
C VAL A 731 11.97 36.85 14.15
N ALA A 732 12.46 35.63 13.90
CA ALA A 732 12.75 34.70 15.01
C ALA A 732 13.80 35.22 16.02
N PRO A 733 14.82 36.03 15.65
CA PRO A 733 15.76 36.61 16.62
C PRO A 733 15.09 37.51 17.67
N THR A 734 13.89 38.05 17.39
CA THR A 734 13.14 38.85 18.36
C THR A 734 12.33 37.99 19.34
N MET A 735 12.40 36.66 19.22
CA MET A 735 11.66 35.69 20.05
C MET A 735 12.63 34.66 20.67
N PRO A 736 13.40 35.02 21.71
CA PRO A 736 14.45 34.15 22.26
C PRO A 736 13.97 32.77 22.73
N VAL A 737 12.71 32.71 23.21
CA VAL A 737 12.06 31.46 23.66
C VAL A 737 12.03 30.40 22.55
N PHE A 738 11.86 30.80 21.29
CA PHE A 738 11.77 29.88 20.14
C PHE A 738 13.10 29.71 19.39
N SER A 739 14.22 30.15 19.95
CA SER A 739 15.52 30.13 19.26
C SER A 739 15.96 28.73 18.81
N GLN A 740 15.73 27.70 19.64
CA GLN A 740 16.10 26.32 19.32
C GLN A 740 15.25 25.72 18.20
N VAL A 741 13.92 25.90 18.26
CA VAL A 741 13.01 25.42 17.21
C VAL A 741 13.25 26.16 15.90
N ALA A 742 13.46 27.48 15.92
CA ALA A 742 13.75 28.27 14.73
C ALA A 742 15.08 27.87 14.06
N ALA A 743 16.11 27.54 14.86
CA ALA A 743 17.37 27.02 14.34
C ALA A 743 17.19 25.64 13.69
N THR A 744 16.41 24.76 14.30
CA THR A 744 16.12 23.42 13.75
C THR A 744 15.36 23.52 12.41
N LEU A 745 14.32 24.35 12.36
CA LEU A 745 13.51 24.59 11.15
C LEU A 745 14.34 25.23 10.02
N THR A 746 15.27 26.11 10.37
CA THR A 746 16.22 26.69 9.43
C THR A 746 17.08 25.63 8.74
N VAL A 747 17.61 24.66 9.50
CA VAL A 747 18.39 23.55 8.93
C VAL A 747 17.55 22.68 8.00
N THR A 748 16.30 22.35 8.38
CA THR A 748 15.36 21.60 7.53
C THR A 748 15.06 22.33 6.21
N LEU A 749 14.83 23.64 6.28
CA LEU A 749 14.63 24.49 5.10
C LEU A 749 15.86 24.51 4.19
N ASP A 750 17.05 24.66 4.75
CA ASP A 750 18.28 24.69 3.96
C ASP A 750 18.56 23.33 3.28
N ALA A 751 18.19 22.20 3.88
CA ALA A 751 18.29 20.88 3.27
C ALA A 751 17.31 20.72 2.09
N THR A 752 16.04 21.01 2.32
CA THR A 752 14.98 20.91 1.28
C THR A 752 15.21 21.84 0.09
N MET A 753 15.79 23.02 0.32
CA MET A 753 16.19 23.95 -0.73
C MET A 753 17.43 23.48 -1.53
N ARG A 754 18.30 22.64 -0.97
CA ARG A 754 19.46 22.05 -1.69
C ARG A 754 19.04 20.90 -2.61
N ASP A 755 18.04 20.13 -2.18
CA ASP A 755 17.54 18.98 -2.94
C ASP A 755 16.53 19.38 -4.05
N SER A 756 16.04 20.63 -4.00
CA SER A 756 15.28 21.22 -5.10
C SER A 756 16.24 21.79 -6.15
N PRO A 757 16.12 21.48 -7.45
CA PRO A 757 16.91 22.17 -8.48
C PRO A 757 16.64 23.68 -8.38
N PRO A 758 17.63 24.55 -8.66
CA PRO A 758 17.47 25.99 -8.53
C PRO A 758 16.44 26.49 -9.55
N TYR A 759 15.17 26.49 -9.17
CA TYR A 759 14.14 27.26 -9.84
C TYR A 759 14.44 28.72 -9.50
N GLY A 760 15.08 29.38 -10.46
CA GLY A 760 15.55 30.74 -10.32
C GLY A 760 14.48 31.68 -9.77
N SER A 761 14.92 32.52 -8.84
CA SER A 761 14.35 33.82 -8.50
C SER A 761 13.42 34.37 -9.59
N ARG A 762 12.10 34.19 -9.42
CA ARG A 762 11.09 34.96 -10.14
C ARG A 762 10.73 36.18 -9.31
N ASN A 763 11.69 37.11 -9.22
CA ASN A 763 11.41 38.52 -9.02
C ASN A 763 11.40 39.17 -10.41
N GLY A 764 10.21 39.46 -10.94
CA GLY A 764 10.03 40.19 -12.21
C GLY A 764 8.59 40.08 -12.75
N PRO A 765 7.94 41.20 -13.13
CA PRO A 765 6.56 41.22 -13.59
C PRO A 765 6.51 40.79 -15.07
N ASP A 766 6.11 39.56 -15.33
CA ASP A 766 5.45 39.14 -16.58
C ASP A 766 5.02 37.67 -16.42
N ALA A 767 3.81 37.50 -15.89
CA ALA A 767 3.14 36.22 -15.84
C ALA A 767 2.82 35.75 -17.27
N VAL A 768 3.26 34.55 -17.61
CA VAL A 768 2.75 33.83 -18.79
C VAL A 768 1.37 33.28 -18.42
N PRO A 769 0.33 33.43 -19.26
CA PRO A 769 -0.99 32.92 -18.93
C PRO A 769 -1.01 31.40 -18.88
N ALA A 770 -1.66 30.86 -17.85
CA ALA A 770 -2.16 29.49 -17.81
C ALA A 770 -3.14 29.26 -18.97
N GLY A 771 -2.94 28.19 -19.75
CA GLY A 771 -3.83 27.88 -20.86
C GLY A 771 -3.33 26.80 -21.82
N SER A 772 -3.28 25.54 -21.37
CA SER A 772 -3.75 24.32 -22.06
C SER A 772 -3.02 23.09 -21.53
N ALA A 773 -3.79 22.05 -21.21
CA ALA A 773 -3.31 20.74 -20.83
C ALA A 773 -2.64 20.04 -22.03
N VAL A 774 -1.39 20.41 -22.31
CA VAL A 774 -0.50 19.69 -23.21
C VAL A 774 0.53 18.97 -22.35
N PRO A 775 0.62 17.62 -22.42
CA PRO A 775 1.64 16.89 -21.69
C PRO A 775 3.05 17.41 -22.06
N PRO A 776 3.97 17.54 -21.09
CA PRO A 776 5.29 18.08 -21.36
C PRO A 776 6.01 17.26 -22.43
N LEU A 777 6.67 17.96 -23.35
CA LEU A 777 7.58 17.33 -24.30
C LEU A 777 8.82 16.86 -23.55
N THR A 778 9.30 15.66 -23.87
CA THR A 778 10.59 15.17 -23.37
C THR A 778 11.75 16.01 -23.95
N ASP A 779 12.91 16.04 -23.28
CA ASP A 779 14.09 16.78 -23.77
C ASP A 779 14.48 16.40 -25.21
N ARG A 780 14.27 15.13 -25.57
CA ARG A 780 14.53 14.60 -26.91
C ARG A 780 13.53 15.14 -27.94
N GLU A 781 12.24 15.20 -27.58
CA GLU A 781 11.18 15.78 -28.41
C GLU A 781 11.36 17.30 -28.56
N LEU A 782 11.79 18.01 -27.51
CA LEU A 782 12.09 19.43 -27.56
C LEU A 782 13.25 19.74 -28.50
N THR A 783 14.31 18.91 -28.44
CA THR A 783 15.46 19.01 -29.35
C THR A 783 15.04 18.81 -30.80
N VAL A 784 14.25 17.78 -31.08
CA VAL A 784 13.69 17.54 -32.42
C VAL A 784 12.78 18.70 -32.86
N LEU A 785 11.93 19.24 -31.97
CA LEU A 785 11.05 20.38 -32.26
C LEU A 785 11.84 21.66 -32.61
N ARG A 786 12.97 21.93 -31.96
CA ARG A 786 13.87 23.05 -32.31
C ARG A 786 14.45 22.89 -33.71
N HIS A 787 14.90 21.69 -34.07
CA HIS A 787 15.41 21.43 -35.41
C HIS A 787 14.31 21.47 -36.49
N LEU A 788 13.04 21.25 -36.12
CA LEU A 788 11.93 21.44 -37.04
C LEU A 788 11.70 22.90 -37.43
N GLN A 789 12.18 23.90 -36.66
CA GLN A 789 12.05 25.33 -37.01
C GLN A 789 12.80 25.71 -38.29
N GLY A 790 13.90 25.00 -38.60
CA GLY A 790 14.68 25.21 -39.83
C GLY A 790 14.08 24.53 -41.06
N SER A 791 14.80 24.54 -42.18
CA SER A 791 14.44 23.83 -43.42
C SER A 791 14.91 22.37 -43.48
N LEU A 792 15.53 21.86 -42.41
CA LEU A 792 16.08 20.51 -42.35
C LEU A 792 14.99 19.44 -42.55
N SER A 793 15.28 18.44 -43.37
CA SER A 793 14.49 17.23 -43.55
C SER A 793 14.64 16.28 -42.36
N HIS A 794 13.74 15.31 -42.20
CA HIS A 794 13.86 14.31 -41.13
C HIS A 794 15.15 13.46 -41.23
N ALA A 795 15.72 13.31 -42.43
CA ALA A 795 16.98 12.61 -42.63
C ALA A 795 18.18 13.45 -42.13
N GLU A 796 18.19 14.74 -42.44
CA GLU A 796 19.24 15.66 -41.96
C GLU A 796 19.17 15.87 -40.45
N ILE A 797 17.96 15.92 -39.87
CA ILE A 797 17.77 15.97 -38.40
C ILE A 797 18.29 14.68 -37.74
N ALA A 798 18.09 13.53 -38.37
CA ALA A 798 18.55 12.24 -37.87
C ALA A 798 20.09 12.15 -37.86
N GLU A 799 20.73 12.63 -38.93
CA GLU A 799 22.19 12.71 -39.05
C GLU A 799 22.79 13.66 -38.00
N LEU A 800 22.20 14.85 -37.83
CA LEU A 800 22.65 15.87 -36.89
C LEU A 800 22.52 15.43 -35.42
N LEU A 801 21.52 14.60 -35.12
CA LEU A 801 21.27 14.04 -33.78
C LEU A 801 21.89 12.65 -33.56
N HIS A 802 22.60 12.11 -34.56
CA HIS A 802 23.18 10.75 -34.56
C HIS A 802 22.17 9.65 -34.16
N ILE A 803 20.96 9.70 -34.73
CA ILE A 803 19.88 8.71 -34.51
C ILE A 803 19.28 8.25 -35.85
N SER A 804 18.46 7.19 -35.84
CA SER A 804 17.80 6.72 -37.06
C SER A 804 16.69 7.68 -37.54
N VAL A 805 16.43 7.72 -38.85
CA VAL A 805 15.33 8.50 -39.44
C VAL A 805 13.95 8.06 -38.90
N ASN A 806 13.79 6.79 -38.55
CA ASN A 806 12.57 6.27 -37.94
C ASN A 806 12.39 6.80 -36.52
N THR A 807 13.47 6.94 -35.75
CA THR A 807 13.44 7.55 -34.41
C THR A 807 13.01 9.01 -34.47
N VAL A 808 13.52 9.79 -35.44
CA VAL A 808 13.05 11.16 -35.68
C VAL A 808 11.57 11.18 -36.04
N LYS A 809 11.10 10.32 -36.94
CA LYS A 809 9.67 10.25 -37.31
C LYS A 809 8.77 9.91 -36.11
N THR A 810 9.21 9.01 -35.22
CA THR A 810 8.47 8.68 -33.99
C THR A 810 8.39 9.90 -33.05
N HIS A 811 9.50 10.61 -32.84
CA HIS A 811 9.48 11.84 -32.05
C HIS A 811 8.60 12.92 -32.70
N VAL A 812 8.63 13.11 -34.01
CA VAL A 812 7.76 14.05 -34.73
C VAL A 812 6.28 13.67 -34.57
N LYS A 813 5.93 12.38 -34.68
CA LYS A 813 4.56 11.90 -34.45
C LYS A 813 4.10 12.19 -33.01
N ASN A 814 4.96 11.95 -32.02
CA ASN A 814 4.65 12.22 -30.62
C ASN A 814 4.52 13.72 -30.34
N ILE A 815 5.41 14.55 -30.91
CA ILE A 815 5.31 16.02 -30.85
C ILE A 815 3.97 16.49 -31.42
N TYR A 816 3.57 15.95 -32.59
CA TYR A 816 2.31 16.32 -33.23
C TYR A 816 1.11 15.91 -32.37
N SER A 817 1.12 14.69 -31.84
CA SER A 817 0.07 14.19 -30.95
C SER A 817 -0.03 15.00 -29.65
N LYS A 818 1.10 15.35 -29.03
CA LYS A 818 1.16 16.10 -27.77
C LYS A 818 0.77 17.57 -27.98
N LEU A 819 1.22 18.19 -29.07
CA LEU A 819 0.90 19.58 -29.39
C LEU A 819 -0.46 19.76 -30.11
N GLY A 820 -1.19 18.67 -30.41
CA GLY A 820 -2.44 18.74 -31.18
C GLY A 820 -2.25 19.25 -32.62
N ALA A 821 -1.08 19.04 -33.21
CA ALA A 821 -0.71 19.53 -34.54
C ALA A 821 -0.81 18.40 -35.58
N THR A 822 -1.20 18.74 -36.81
CA THR A 822 -1.23 17.77 -37.93
C THR A 822 -0.14 18.05 -38.97
N ARG A 823 0.52 19.21 -38.91
CA ARG A 823 1.55 19.65 -39.86
C ARG A 823 2.69 20.37 -39.16
N ARG A 824 3.88 20.35 -39.77
CA ARG A 824 5.12 20.98 -39.24
C ARG A 824 4.93 22.44 -38.82
N LYS A 825 4.26 23.25 -39.64
CA LYS A 825 3.99 24.66 -39.34
C LYS A 825 3.09 24.84 -38.10
N ASP A 826 2.12 23.95 -37.90
CA ASP A 826 1.23 23.99 -36.75
C ASP A 826 1.95 23.61 -35.47
N ALA A 827 2.81 22.59 -35.53
CA ALA A 827 3.64 22.18 -34.39
C ALA A 827 4.62 23.29 -33.95
N ILE A 828 5.24 24.00 -34.90
CA ILE A 828 6.15 25.13 -34.59
C ILE A 828 5.38 26.29 -33.98
N ARG A 829 4.25 26.68 -34.60
CA ARG A 829 3.38 27.75 -34.08
C ARG A 829 2.92 27.44 -32.65
N ARG A 830 2.44 26.22 -32.41
CA ARG A 830 2.00 25.78 -31.08
C ARG A 830 3.15 25.69 -30.08
N GLY A 831 4.35 25.31 -30.54
CA GLY A 831 5.58 25.36 -29.75
C GLY A 831 5.92 26.76 -29.25
N HIS A 832 5.75 27.80 -30.08
CA HIS A 832 5.94 29.20 -29.65
C HIS A 832 4.82 29.69 -28.72
N GLU A 833 3.56 29.36 -29.00
CA GLU A 833 2.42 29.71 -28.13
C GLU A 833 2.55 29.12 -26.72
N LEU A 834 3.10 27.90 -26.61
CA LEU A 834 3.33 27.19 -25.34
C LEU A 834 4.72 27.43 -24.75
N ARG A 835 5.54 28.31 -25.35
CA ARG A 835 6.91 28.67 -24.93
C ARG A 835 7.91 27.50 -24.86
N PHE A 836 7.74 26.49 -25.73
CA PHE A 836 8.76 25.46 -25.97
C PHE A 836 9.86 25.90 -26.94
N LEU A 837 9.57 26.92 -27.76
CA LEU A 837 10.40 27.43 -28.87
C LEU A 837 10.62 28.93 -28.83
#